data_AF-A0A2B4RHH0-F1
#
_entry.id   AF-A0A2B4RHH0-F1
#
_cell.length_a   1.000
_cell.length_b   1.000
_cell.length_c   1.000
_cell.angle_alpha   90.00
_cell.angle_beta   90.00
_cell.angle_gamma   90.00
#
_symmetry.space_group_name_H-M   'P 1'
#
loop_
_entity.id
_entity.type
_entity.pdbx_description
1 polymer ?
#
loop_
_entity_poly.entity_id
_entity_poly.type
_entity_poly.pdbx_seq_one_letter_code
_entity_poly.pdbx_strand_id
1 'polypeptide(L)'
;MRTLGKGYAGARKFCTIMNMPPPPNEKAFLSNSRVIGRHMKAIAKETMKKAGEEVLSLKKDVNSSEGLPVNCGVSCDGTWQKRGYSSRNGCVTVISMDTGKVLDVEALSQGCKQCERHEQMDKNSLEYQMWRADHTTCKSNFQGSAPAMEPEGAERIFQRSVELHNLRYTEFYGDGDSKSFSRIKNIYQDAGILVEKKECIGHVQKRVGTALRKLKRDNPGLGGRGKLTDSLIDKLQNYYGIAIRCNVGNLAGMKKAIHASLMHCASSEARPLHDHCPTGSASWCKYQKDKANHTNLFKHGPGLPLPVIAKLKPEYIRLSENNLLQKCLHGKTQNQNESLNGMVWQRIPKEIYVGRETLELGLYDAVSYFNIGSMSIIKLFQALGIPSGKYTEEGCRLQDQLRVNIAQHKSKATTKKRRKVIRGLKKRKDDHNKQTEGVSYGPGRDGLNNGRGIAGPPGPPGTPGKDGKDGKPGSKGERGAVGRPGDAGAKGDSGQPGKSSRGPPGPKGDRGAVGSPGQSGKTGANGDYHHEGGGVNYLCLPRSPKYDKYRNGHQSLGRVYGTEYEVSNFNPFKKSLDNHDAPCVVCYVKPRGSMLMVPARNDCPSGWTEEYHGYLMTAYYGYKSQRDFICVDKDAEARPNSSTDSNGALLYAVEGVCGSLPCHPYVSGRELTCAVCTK
;
A
#
# COMPACT_ATOMS: atom_id res chain seq x y z
N MET A 1 6.10 11.96 15.33
CA MET A 1 6.56 10.60 14.92
C MET A 1 5.43 9.58 14.83
N ARG A 2 4.61 9.40 15.87
CA ARG A 2 3.50 8.42 15.79
C ARG A 2 2.47 8.76 14.71
N THR A 3 2.17 10.04 14.51
CA THR A 3 1.37 10.56 13.39
C THR A 3 1.89 10.14 12.01
N LEU A 4 3.19 9.85 11.90
CA LEU A 4 3.87 9.39 10.68
C LEU A 4 4.03 7.86 10.62
N GLY A 5 3.38 7.12 11.52
CA GLY A 5 3.50 5.66 11.61
C GLY A 5 4.83 5.17 12.17
N LYS A 6 5.64 6.05 12.76
CA LYS A 6 6.98 5.72 13.29
C LYS A 6 7.02 5.75 14.82
N GLY A 7 7.68 4.76 15.40
CA GLY A 7 7.97 4.68 16.84
C GLY A 7 9.33 5.27 17.21
N TYR A 8 9.85 4.89 18.38
CA TYR A 8 11.15 5.34 18.91
C TYR A 8 12.30 5.14 17.92
N ALA A 9 12.41 3.97 17.28
CA ALA A 9 13.45 3.70 16.29
C ALA A 9 13.43 4.69 15.11
N GLY A 10 12.23 5.10 14.67
CA GLY A 10 12.09 6.12 13.63
C GLY A 10 12.45 7.52 14.13
N ALA A 11 12.08 7.86 15.36
CA ALA A 11 12.48 9.13 16.00
C ALA A 11 13.99 9.23 16.11
N ARG A 12 14.66 8.15 16.56
CA ARG A 12 16.11 8.08 16.67
C ARG A 12 16.76 8.26 15.30
N LYS A 13 16.30 7.53 14.29
CA LYS A 13 16.80 7.65 12.92
C LYS A 13 16.64 9.08 12.38
N PHE A 14 15.48 9.70 12.62
CA PHE A 14 15.22 11.08 12.19
C PHE A 14 16.17 12.07 12.86
N CYS A 15 16.31 12.05 14.19
CA CYS A 15 17.25 12.92 14.89
C CYS A 15 18.70 12.73 14.41
N THR A 16 19.13 11.47 14.22
CA THR A 16 20.47 11.17 13.70
C THR A 16 20.69 11.77 12.31
N ILE A 17 19.76 11.60 11.37
CA ILE A 17 19.90 12.12 10.00
C ILE A 17 19.88 13.64 9.98
N MET A 18 19.04 14.26 10.81
CA MET A 18 18.90 15.72 10.88
C MET A 18 19.95 16.39 11.77
N ASN A 19 20.95 15.64 12.27
CA ASN A 19 21.95 16.11 13.23
C ASN A 19 21.34 16.82 14.46
N MET A 20 20.23 16.29 14.98
CA MET A 20 19.59 16.77 16.20
C MET A 20 19.97 15.90 17.39
N PRO A 21 19.90 16.43 18.63
CA PRO A 21 20.04 15.61 19.83
C PRO A 21 19.13 14.37 19.78
N PRO A 22 19.58 13.23 20.33
CA PRO A 22 18.78 12.02 20.31
C PRO A 22 17.43 12.27 21.01
N PRO A 23 16.36 11.60 20.56
CA PRO A 23 15.09 11.68 21.27
C PRO A 23 15.26 11.15 22.70
N PRO A 24 14.33 11.46 23.63
CA PRO A 24 14.33 10.86 24.95
C PRO A 24 14.49 9.35 24.86
N ASN A 25 15.23 8.75 25.79
CA ASN A 25 15.47 7.30 25.80
C ASN A 25 14.16 6.50 25.68
N GLU A 26 14.24 5.24 25.27
CA GLU A 26 13.05 4.45 24.94
C GLU A 26 12.01 4.41 26.07
N LYS A 27 12.45 4.30 27.33
CA LYS A 27 11.58 4.32 28.50
C LYS A 27 10.82 5.64 28.62
N ALA A 28 11.53 6.76 28.50
CA ALA A 28 10.93 8.10 28.52
C ALA A 28 10.00 8.33 27.32
N PHE A 29 10.39 7.89 26.12
CA PHE A 29 9.56 7.98 24.91
C PHE A 29 8.23 7.23 25.07
N LEU A 30 8.28 6.02 25.62
CA LEU A 30 7.08 5.22 25.90
C LEU A 30 6.22 5.85 26.99
N SER A 31 6.84 6.39 28.05
CA SER A 31 6.12 7.12 29.10
C SER A 31 5.37 8.33 28.52
N ASN A 32 6.05 9.16 27.73
CA ASN A 32 5.46 10.32 27.06
C ASN A 32 4.35 9.90 26.09
N SER A 33 4.53 8.79 25.37
CA SER A 33 3.49 8.25 24.48
C SER A 33 2.21 7.87 25.24
N ARG A 34 2.31 7.37 26.48
CA ARG A 34 1.14 7.08 27.32
C ARG A 34 0.45 8.35 27.79
N VAL A 35 1.21 9.38 28.20
CA VAL A 35 0.65 10.69 28.59
C VAL A 35 -0.11 11.30 27.41
N ILE A 36 0.55 11.39 26.25
CA ILE A 36 -0.07 11.88 25.00
C ILE A 36 -1.32 11.06 24.66
N GLY A 37 -1.26 9.74 24.79
CA GLY A 37 -2.41 8.85 24.53
C GLY A 37 -3.62 9.15 25.41
N ARG A 38 -3.43 9.49 26.69
CA ARG A 38 -4.52 9.87 27.59
C ARG A 38 -5.21 11.16 27.15
N HIS A 39 -4.43 12.21 26.84
CA HIS A 39 -4.99 13.48 26.36
C HIS A 39 -5.64 13.33 24.98
N MET A 40 -5.03 12.57 24.08
CA MET A 40 -5.61 12.32 22.75
C MET A 40 -6.93 11.54 22.85
N LYS A 41 -7.04 10.59 23.79
CA LYS A 41 -8.32 9.90 24.07
C LYS A 41 -9.39 10.87 24.54
N ALA A 42 -9.06 11.81 25.43
CA ALA A 42 -10.00 12.83 25.90
C ALA A 42 -10.45 13.76 24.76
N ILE A 43 -9.50 14.22 23.92
CA ILE A 43 -9.79 15.05 22.75
C ILE A 43 -10.68 14.30 21.76
N ALA A 44 -10.37 13.04 21.44
CA ALA A 44 -11.20 12.24 20.54
C ALA A 44 -12.63 12.12 21.07
N LYS A 45 -12.80 11.83 22.36
CA LYS A 45 -14.12 11.79 23.01
C LYS A 45 -14.87 13.12 22.91
N GLU A 46 -14.20 14.25 23.14
CA GLU A 46 -14.80 15.59 22.96
C GLU A 46 -15.26 15.81 21.51
N THR A 47 -14.42 15.46 20.53
CA THR A 47 -14.77 15.63 19.10
C THR A 47 -15.92 14.73 18.65
N MET A 48 -16.00 13.52 19.21
CA MET A 48 -17.09 12.57 18.99
C MET A 48 -18.39 13.05 19.62
N LYS A 49 -18.34 13.60 20.84
CA LYS A 49 -19.49 14.25 21.49
C LYS A 49 -20.04 15.40 20.64
N LYS A 50 -19.16 16.30 20.17
CA LYS A 50 -19.53 17.40 19.26
C LYS A 50 -20.13 16.91 17.94
N ALA A 51 -19.63 15.80 17.40
CA ALA A 51 -20.23 15.18 16.21
C ALA A 51 -21.64 14.66 16.49
N GLY A 52 -21.91 14.13 17.68
CA GLY A 52 -23.26 13.75 18.13
C GLY A 52 -24.19 14.95 18.28
N GLU A 53 -23.72 16.03 18.89
CA GLU A 53 -24.45 17.30 19.03
C GLU A 53 -24.85 17.90 17.67
N GLU A 54 -23.97 17.80 16.67
CA GLU A 54 -24.27 18.22 15.29
C GLU A 54 -25.36 17.35 14.63
N VAL A 55 -25.40 16.05 14.92
CA VAL A 55 -26.50 15.19 14.45
C VAL A 55 -27.81 15.59 15.13
N LEU A 56 -27.79 15.88 16.43
CA LEU A 56 -28.96 16.36 17.16
C LEU A 56 -29.47 17.67 16.57
N SER A 57 -28.61 18.64 16.29
CA SER A 57 -29.03 19.93 15.72
C SER A 57 -29.65 19.75 14.33
N LEU A 58 -29.07 18.91 13.47
CA LEU A 58 -29.63 18.63 12.13
C LEU A 58 -31.00 17.93 12.16
N LYS A 59 -31.34 17.25 13.26
CA LYS A 59 -32.56 16.43 13.38
C LYS A 59 -33.66 17.08 14.23
N LYS A 60 -33.31 18.06 15.07
CA LYS A 60 -34.25 18.77 15.95
C LYS A 60 -35.34 19.55 15.19
N ASP A 61 -35.06 19.97 13.96
CA ASP A 61 -36.03 20.66 13.09
C ASP A 61 -37.11 19.74 12.51
N VAL A 62 -37.01 18.40 12.71
CA VAL A 62 -37.87 17.41 12.02
C VAL A 62 -38.79 16.64 12.96
N ASN A 63 -38.48 16.49 14.26
CA ASN A 63 -39.26 15.67 15.21
C ASN A 63 -39.14 16.19 16.65
N SER A 64 -39.86 17.26 16.99
CA SER A 64 -39.80 17.87 18.32
C SER A 64 -40.70 17.13 19.31
N SER A 65 -40.13 16.15 20.02
CA SER A 65 -40.56 15.75 21.36
C SER A 65 -39.36 15.93 22.29
N GLU A 66 -39.38 16.99 23.10
CA GLU A 66 -38.28 17.36 23.98
C GLU A 66 -37.86 16.19 24.89
N GLY A 67 -36.55 15.97 25.01
CA GLY A 67 -35.97 15.02 25.98
C GLY A 67 -35.79 13.57 25.49
N LEU A 68 -36.33 13.17 24.33
CA LEU A 68 -36.16 11.80 23.82
C LEU A 68 -34.89 11.62 22.98
N PRO A 69 -34.25 10.42 22.99
CA PRO A 69 -33.12 10.12 22.14
C PRO A 69 -33.47 10.18 20.65
N VAL A 70 -32.60 10.79 19.85
CA VAL A 70 -32.83 11.01 18.41
C VAL A 70 -32.34 9.83 17.58
N ASN A 71 -33.15 9.39 16.62
CA ASN A 71 -32.80 8.31 15.72
C ASN A 71 -31.85 8.78 14.61
N CYS A 72 -30.74 8.08 14.40
CA CYS A 72 -29.81 8.37 13.32
C CYS A 72 -29.26 7.11 12.65
N GLY A 73 -28.84 7.29 11.40
CA GLY A 73 -28.20 6.23 10.62
C GLY A 73 -26.68 6.29 10.74
N VAL A 74 -26.06 5.13 10.93
CA VAL A 74 -24.62 5.04 11.16
C VAL A 74 -23.95 3.96 10.32
N SER A 75 -22.75 4.26 9.83
CA SER A 75 -21.87 3.27 9.23
C SER A 75 -20.92 2.70 10.27
N CYS A 76 -21.03 1.40 10.50
CA CYS A 76 -20.21 0.65 11.42
C CYS A 76 -19.25 -0.24 10.62
N ASP A 77 -17.96 -0.19 10.95
CA ASP A 77 -16.94 -0.96 10.25
C ASP A 77 -15.80 -1.37 11.21
N GLY A 78 -15.41 -2.64 11.13
CA GLY A 78 -14.29 -3.22 11.86
C GLY A 78 -13.01 -3.26 11.01
N THR A 79 -11.87 -2.97 11.61
CA THR A 79 -10.58 -3.03 10.91
C THR A 79 -9.47 -3.60 11.78
N TRP A 80 -8.59 -4.40 11.15
CA TRP A 80 -7.58 -5.22 11.82
C TRP A 80 -6.16 -4.78 11.47
N GLN A 81 -5.23 -4.95 12.42
CA GLN A 81 -3.81 -4.64 12.20
C GLN A 81 -3.22 -5.56 11.13
N LYS A 82 -3.36 -6.88 11.31
CA LYS A 82 -2.98 -7.88 10.30
C LYS A 82 -4.20 -8.28 9.48
N ARG A 83 -4.00 -8.56 8.18
CA ARG A 83 -5.08 -9.08 7.32
C ARG A 83 -5.31 -10.56 7.63
N GLY A 84 -6.58 -10.96 7.67
CA GLY A 84 -6.99 -12.35 7.88
C GLY A 84 -7.35 -12.68 9.32
N TYR A 85 -7.66 -13.95 9.57
CA TYR A 85 -8.17 -14.47 10.85
C TYR A 85 -7.13 -14.48 11.99
N SER A 86 -5.89 -14.05 11.72
CA SER A 86 -4.74 -14.09 12.64
C SER A 86 -4.45 -12.77 13.37
N SER A 87 -5.25 -11.72 13.14
CA SER A 87 -5.05 -10.45 13.85
C SER A 87 -5.38 -10.60 15.34
N ARG A 88 -4.49 -10.09 16.20
CA ARG A 88 -4.65 -10.15 17.66
C ARG A 88 -5.28 -8.89 18.26
N ASN A 89 -5.48 -7.87 17.43
CA ASN A 89 -6.09 -6.60 17.79
C ASN A 89 -6.77 -5.94 16.58
N GLY A 90 -7.56 -4.91 16.87
CA GLY A 90 -8.13 -4.00 15.88
C GLY A 90 -9.09 -3.03 16.52
N CYS A 91 -9.90 -2.38 15.70
CA CYS A 91 -10.87 -1.41 16.19
C CYS A 91 -12.16 -1.45 15.37
N VAL A 92 -13.24 -1.10 16.02
CA VAL A 92 -14.56 -0.89 15.41
C VAL A 92 -14.87 0.60 15.48
N THR A 93 -15.43 1.14 14.41
CA THR A 93 -15.74 2.57 14.31
C THR A 93 -17.15 2.77 13.82
N VAL A 94 -17.83 3.79 14.36
CA VAL A 94 -19.18 4.20 13.98
C VAL A 94 -19.14 5.65 13.48
N ILE A 95 -19.61 5.87 12.26
CA ILE A 95 -19.62 7.16 11.56
C ILE A 95 -21.07 7.54 11.26
N SER A 96 -21.46 8.77 11.57
CA SER A 96 -22.77 9.30 11.21
C SER A 96 -22.96 9.34 9.70
N MET A 97 -24.07 8.80 9.20
CA MET A 97 -24.45 8.92 7.79
C MET A 97 -25.08 10.28 7.44
N ASP A 98 -25.29 11.13 8.44
CA ASP A 98 -25.85 12.48 8.29
C ASP A 98 -24.71 13.52 8.20
N THR A 99 -23.75 13.47 9.12
CA THR A 99 -22.62 14.43 9.16
C THR A 99 -21.33 13.90 8.51
N GLY A 100 -21.20 12.58 8.37
CA GLY A 100 -19.97 11.94 7.93
C GLY A 100 -18.83 11.97 8.95
N LYS A 101 -19.10 12.35 10.21
CA LYS A 101 -18.13 12.38 11.32
C LYS A 101 -18.20 11.11 12.17
N VAL A 102 -17.08 10.78 12.81
CA VAL A 102 -17.00 9.67 13.76
C VAL A 102 -17.79 10.01 15.01
N LEU A 103 -18.70 9.13 15.40
CA LEU A 103 -19.50 9.25 16.62
C LEU A 103 -18.91 8.42 17.77
N ASP A 104 -18.38 7.23 17.49
CA ASP A 104 -17.81 6.37 18.54
C ASP A 104 -16.81 5.37 17.94
N VAL A 105 -15.89 4.88 18.77
CA VAL A 105 -14.90 3.86 18.43
C VAL A 105 -14.61 2.92 19.59
N GLU A 106 -14.27 1.67 19.28
CA GLU A 106 -13.87 0.67 20.26
C GLU A 106 -12.57 0.00 19.81
N ALA A 107 -11.53 0.07 20.64
CA ALA A 107 -10.26 -0.64 20.41
C ALA A 107 -10.30 -1.99 21.12
N LEU A 108 -10.10 -3.08 20.36
CA LEU A 108 -10.16 -4.44 20.87
C LEU A 108 -8.80 -5.12 20.74
N SER A 109 -8.40 -5.85 21.77
CA SER A 109 -7.14 -6.58 21.85
C SER A 109 -7.33 -7.89 22.59
N GLN A 110 -6.83 -8.98 22.03
CA GLN A 110 -6.67 -10.28 22.71
C GLN A 110 -5.35 -10.35 23.48
N GLY A 111 -4.33 -9.62 23.03
CA GLY A 111 -2.96 -9.79 23.48
C GLY A 111 -2.67 -9.02 24.76
N CYS A 112 -2.31 -9.75 25.81
CA CYS A 112 -1.67 -9.22 27.01
C CYS A 112 -0.44 -10.07 27.32
N LYS A 113 0.76 -9.48 27.25
CA LYS A 113 2.04 -10.20 27.51
C LYS A 113 2.15 -10.77 28.92
N GLN A 114 1.43 -10.21 29.90
CA GLN A 114 1.37 -10.77 31.25
C GLN A 114 0.48 -12.00 31.26
N CYS A 115 -0.70 -11.96 30.63
CA CYS A 115 -1.56 -13.13 30.47
C CYS A 115 -0.89 -14.26 29.68
N GLU A 116 -0.19 -13.94 28.58
CA GLU A 116 0.52 -14.93 27.76
C GLU A 116 1.59 -15.69 28.56
N ARG A 117 2.29 -15.00 29.47
CA ARG A 117 3.31 -15.63 30.34
C ARG A 117 2.71 -16.59 31.37
N HIS A 118 1.45 -16.41 31.73
CA HIS A 118 0.74 -17.23 32.72
C HIS A 118 -0.31 -18.14 32.05
N GLU A 119 -0.28 -18.29 30.72
CA GLU A 119 -1.26 -19.09 29.97
C GLU A 119 -1.08 -20.59 30.19
N GLN A 120 0.16 -21.03 30.43
CA GLN A 120 0.52 -22.43 30.70
C GLN A 120 0.33 -22.83 32.17
N MET A 121 -0.02 -21.89 33.05
CA MET A 121 -0.35 -22.21 34.45
C MET A 121 -1.72 -22.88 34.53
N ASP A 122 -1.87 -23.79 35.49
CA ASP A 122 -3.17 -24.36 35.81
C ASP A 122 -4.09 -23.23 36.32
N LYS A 123 -5.18 -22.98 35.58
CA LYS A 123 -6.14 -21.90 35.90
C LYS A 123 -6.88 -22.13 37.21
N ASN A 124 -6.90 -23.37 37.70
CA ASN A 124 -7.53 -23.73 38.97
C ASN A 124 -6.56 -23.63 40.15
N SER A 125 -5.26 -23.42 39.90
CA SER A 125 -4.26 -23.24 40.97
C SER A 125 -4.48 -21.94 41.74
N LEU A 126 -4.20 -21.98 43.04
CA LEU A 126 -4.25 -20.80 43.91
C LEU A 126 -3.30 -19.70 43.42
N GLU A 127 -2.12 -20.08 42.92
CA GLU A 127 -1.12 -19.16 42.36
C GLU A 127 -1.67 -18.37 41.16
N TYR A 128 -2.36 -19.03 40.23
CA TYR A 128 -2.99 -18.35 39.10
C TYR A 128 -4.13 -17.43 39.53
N GLN A 129 -4.95 -17.86 40.51
CA GLN A 129 -6.07 -17.05 41.00
C GLN A 129 -5.58 -15.78 41.71
N MET A 130 -4.55 -15.89 42.55
CA MET A 130 -3.92 -14.74 43.20
C MET A 130 -3.32 -13.78 42.17
N TRP A 131 -2.52 -14.30 41.23
CA TRP A 131 -1.98 -13.48 40.14
C TRP A 131 -3.09 -12.81 39.31
N ARG A 132 -4.18 -13.53 39.02
CA ARG A 132 -5.27 -13.02 38.20
C ARG A 132 -6.02 -11.88 38.92
N ALA A 133 -6.21 -11.99 40.23
CA ALA A 133 -6.80 -10.96 41.08
C ALA A 133 -5.91 -9.70 41.10
N ASP A 134 -4.59 -9.86 41.17
CA ASP A 134 -3.63 -8.75 41.13
C ASP A 134 -3.46 -8.15 39.72
N HIS A 135 -3.80 -8.89 38.67
CA HIS A 135 -3.72 -8.45 37.28
C HIS A 135 -4.86 -7.49 36.86
N THR A 136 -4.97 -6.38 37.57
CA THR A 136 -5.98 -5.32 37.37
C THR A 136 -5.78 -4.51 36.09
N THR A 137 -4.56 -4.45 35.54
CA THR A 137 -4.21 -3.61 34.38
C THR A 137 -4.16 -4.38 33.05
N CYS A 138 -5.03 -5.38 32.89
CA CYS A 138 -5.05 -6.23 31.71
C CYS A 138 -5.21 -5.43 30.41
N LYS A 139 -4.31 -5.70 29.46
CA LYS A 139 -4.31 -5.07 28.12
C LYS A 139 -5.19 -5.82 27.13
N SER A 140 -5.62 -7.03 27.47
CA SER A 140 -6.67 -7.74 26.75
C SER A 140 -8.03 -7.24 27.24
N ASN A 141 -8.93 -6.94 26.32
CA ASN A 141 -10.32 -6.56 26.60
C ASN A 141 -11.31 -7.33 25.70
N PHE A 142 -10.82 -8.37 25.03
CA PHE A 142 -11.60 -9.19 24.12
C PHE A 142 -11.11 -10.64 24.15
N GLN A 143 -12.06 -11.56 24.18
CA GLN A 143 -11.84 -12.99 24.06
C GLN A 143 -12.65 -13.51 22.88
N GLY A 144 -12.04 -14.33 22.02
CA GLY A 144 -12.67 -14.82 20.79
C GLY A 144 -11.75 -14.70 19.60
N SER A 145 -12.26 -14.92 18.39
CA SER A 145 -11.49 -14.82 17.14
C SER A 145 -11.45 -13.39 16.58
N ALA A 146 -10.50 -13.09 15.68
CA ALA A 146 -10.40 -11.76 15.07
C ALA A 146 -11.72 -11.28 14.40
N PRO A 147 -12.47 -12.10 13.65
CA PRO A 147 -13.77 -11.68 13.10
C PRO A 147 -14.84 -11.42 14.15
N ALA A 148 -14.74 -12.02 15.33
CA ALA A 148 -15.71 -11.80 16.41
C ALA A 148 -15.51 -10.46 17.13
N MET A 149 -14.39 -9.75 16.88
CA MET A 149 -14.18 -8.41 17.41
C MET A 149 -15.16 -7.38 16.82
N GLU A 150 -15.55 -7.51 15.54
CA GLU A 150 -16.48 -6.56 14.92
C GLU A 150 -17.88 -6.59 15.58
N PRO A 151 -18.57 -7.75 15.68
CA PRO A 151 -19.89 -7.79 16.31
C PRO A 151 -19.84 -7.37 17.78
N GLU A 152 -18.78 -7.74 18.51
CA GLU A 152 -18.57 -7.32 19.89
C GLU A 152 -18.39 -5.81 20.02
N GLY A 153 -17.53 -5.21 19.20
CA GLY A 153 -17.29 -3.77 19.24
C GLY A 153 -18.53 -2.97 18.81
N ALA A 154 -19.29 -3.48 17.83
CA ALA A 154 -20.55 -2.87 17.41
C ALA A 154 -21.58 -2.89 18.55
N GLU A 155 -21.74 -4.02 19.23
CA GLU A 155 -22.64 -4.16 20.38
C GLU A 155 -22.28 -3.17 21.52
N ARG A 156 -21.01 -3.11 21.91
CA ARG A 156 -20.53 -2.18 22.96
C ARG A 156 -20.78 -0.70 22.61
N ILE A 157 -20.58 -0.33 21.35
CA ILE A 157 -20.82 1.04 20.87
C ILE A 157 -22.33 1.36 20.88
N PHE A 158 -23.16 0.44 20.41
CA PHE A 158 -24.61 0.67 20.34
C PHE A 158 -25.23 0.76 21.75
N GLN A 159 -24.78 -0.07 22.69
CA GLN A 159 -25.26 -0.05 24.09
C GLN A 159 -25.07 1.31 24.77
N ARG A 160 -23.93 1.97 24.52
CA ARG A 160 -23.59 3.27 25.15
C ARG A 160 -23.99 4.50 24.33
N SER A 161 -24.58 4.32 23.15
CA SER A 161 -24.87 5.41 22.21
C SER A 161 -25.83 6.47 22.78
N VAL A 162 -26.88 6.02 23.47
CA VAL A 162 -27.90 6.88 24.09
C VAL A 162 -27.29 7.69 25.23
N GLU A 163 -26.55 7.04 26.11
CA GLU A 163 -25.89 7.71 27.24
C GLU A 163 -24.84 8.73 26.77
N LEU A 164 -24.00 8.36 25.80
CA LEU A 164 -22.90 9.21 25.35
C LEU A 164 -23.34 10.39 24.48
N HIS A 165 -24.38 10.21 23.67
CA HIS A 165 -24.71 11.16 22.60
C HIS A 165 -26.19 11.55 22.54
N ASN A 166 -27.06 10.94 23.35
CA ASN A 166 -28.52 11.03 23.21
C ASN A 166 -29.00 10.63 21.80
N LEU A 167 -28.33 9.65 21.19
CA LEU A 167 -28.62 9.15 19.85
C LEU A 167 -28.96 7.65 19.91
N ARG A 168 -29.99 7.24 19.17
CA ARG A 168 -30.30 5.84 18.87
C ARG A 168 -29.86 5.52 17.46
N TYR A 169 -28.96 4.56 17.32
CA TYR A 169 -28.46 4.12 16.01
C TYR A 169 -29.45 3.15 15.36
N THR A 170 -30.50 3.68 14.73
CA THR A 170 -31.60 2.87 14.20
C THR A 170 -31.37 2.35 12.79
N GLU A 171 -30.48 2.95 12.00
CA GLU A 171 -30.12 2.45 10.68
C GLU A 171 -28.64 2.03 10.67
N PHE A 172 -28.38 0.75 10.46
CA PHE A 172 -27.04 0.17 10.42
C PHE A 172 -26.56 0.00 8.98
N TYR A 173 -25.47 0.67 8.63
CA TYR A 173 -24.75 0.50 7.37
C TYR A 173 -23.46 -0.28 7.67
N GLY A 174 -23.34 -1.50 7.15
CA GLY A 174 -22.19 -2.37 7.41
C GLY A 174 -21.87 -3.28 6.23
N ASP A 175 -20.62 -3.71 6.15
CA ASP A 175 -20.09 -4.58 5.10
C ASP A 175 -20.66 -6.01 5.21
N GLY A 176 -21.89 -6.24 4.75
CA GLY A 176 -22.41 -7.59 4.53
C GLY A 176 -22.44 -8.56 5.74
N ASP A 177 -22.02 -8.14 6.94
CA ASP A 177 -21.88 -9.05 8.06
C ASP A 177 -23.25 -9.26 8.69
N SER A 178 -23.72 -10.51 8.64
CA SER A 178 -24.92 -10.92 9.35
C SER A 178 -24.66 -10.92 10.86
N LYS A 179 -23.42 -11.12 11.31
CA LYS A 179 -23.12 -11.31 12.74
C LYS A 179 -23.22 -10.01 13.54
N SER A 180 -22.59 -8.93 13.05
CA SER A 180 -22.65 -7.60 13.69
C SER A 180 -24.10 -7.11 13.80
N PHE A 181 -24.86 -7.23 12.71
CA PHE A 181 -26.29 -6.88 12.71
C PHE A 181 -27.12 -7.76 13.66
N SER A 182 -26.89 -9.08 13.67
CA SER A 182 -27.64 -9.99 14.55
C SER A 182 -27.48 -9.65 16.04
N ARG A 183 -26.31 -9.16 16.46
CA ARG A 183 -26.09 -8.75 17.86
C ARG A 183 -26.81 -7.45 18.23
N ILE A 184 -26.87 -6.49 17.31
CA ILE A 184 -27.43 -5.16 17.59
C ILE A 184 -28.90 -5.01 17.23
N LYS A 185 -29.51 -5.96 16.49
CA LYS A 185 -30.87 -5.85 15.95
C LYS A 185 -31.90 -5.43 17.00
N ASN A 186 -31.80 -6.03 18.19
CA ASN A 186 -32.76 -5.87 19.29
C ASN A 186 -32.22 -4.97 20.42
N ILE A 187 -31.14 -4.22 20.20
CA ILE A 187 -30.44 -3.49 21.26
C ILE A 187 -31.26 -2.36 21.89
N TYR A 188 -32.30 -1.88 21.19
CA TYR A 188 -33.25 -0.88 21.67
C TYR A 188 -34.67 -1.46 21.79
N GLN A 189 -34.81 -2.78 21.95
CA GLN A 189 -36.10 -3.45 22.04
C GLN A 189 -36.94 -2.94 23.22
N ASP A 190 -36.30 -2.59 24.33
CA ASP A 190 -36.97 -2.01 25.51
C ASP A 190 -37.68 -0.69 25.19
N ALA A 191 -37.22 0.03 24.16
CA ALA A 191 -37.85 1.24 23.65
C ALA A 191 -38.80 0.97 22.45
N GLY A 192 -39.10 -0.29 22.15
CA GLY A 192 -39.94 -0.71 21.02
C GLY A 192 -39.30 -0.50 19.65
N ILE A 193 -37.97 -0.30 19.56
CA ILE A 193 -37.27 0.03 18.31
C ILE A 193 -36.34 -1.11 17.90
N LEU A 194 -36.46 -1.50 16.62
CA LEU A 194 -35.56 -2.46 15.98
C LEU A 194 -34.57 -1.73 15.07
N VAL A 195 -33.31 -2.16 15.11
CA VAL A 195 -32.29 -1.63 14.19
C VAL A 195 -32.53 -2.20 12.79
N GLU A 196 -32.54 -1.33 11.79
CA GLU A 196 -32.70 -1.68 10.39
C GLU A 196 -31.35 -1.79 9.68
N LYS A 197 -31.11 -2.91 8.99
CA LYS A 197 -29.93 -3.07 8.14
C LYS A 197 -30.11 -2.37 6.79
N LYS A 198 -29.28 -1.38 6.51
CA LYS A 198 -29.14 -0.70 5.21
C LYS A 198 -27.90 -1.22 4.48
N GLU A 199 -27.80 -0.91 3.18
CA GLU A 199 -26.75 -1.45 2.30
C GLU A 199 -26.14 -0.35 1.44
N CYS A 200 -24.82 -0.24 1.47
CA CYS A 200 -24.09 0.69 0.61
C CYS A 200 -24.20 0.29 -0.87
N ILE A 201 -24.40 1.27 -1.76
CA ILE A 201 -24.50 0.98 -3.21
C ILE A 201 -23.26 0.26 -3.73
N GLY A 202 -22.08 0.59 -3.20
CA GLY A 202 -20.82 -0.05 -3.57
C GLY A 202 -20.83 -1.56 -3.30
N HIS A 203 -21.40 -2.01 -2.19
CA HIS A 203 -21.52 -3.43 -1.87
C HIS A 203 -22.57 -4.13 -2.68
N VAL A 204 -23.74 -3.52 -2.83
CA VAL A 204 -24.79 -4.07 -3.71
C VAL A 204 -24.27 -4.20 -5.13
N GLN A 205 -23.51 -3.22 -5.61
CA GLN A 205 -22.80 -3.28 -6.88
C GLN A 205 -21.77 -4.43 -6.90
N LYS A 206 -20.95 -4.63 -5.87
CA LYS A 206 -19.98 -5.75 -5.83
C LYS A 206 -20.66 -7.13 -5.83
N ARG A 207 -21.85 -7.27 -5.23
CA ARG A 207 -22.60 -8.54 -5.14
C ARG A 207 -22.89 -9.15 -6.51
N VAL A 208 -23.30 -8.35 -7.50
CA VAL A 208 -23.53 -8.88 -8.87
C VAL A 208 -22.24 -9.42 -9.46
N GLY A 209 -21.12 -8.72 -9.28
CA GLY A 209 -19.82 -9.18 -9.75
C GLY A 209 -19.39 -10.51 -9.12
N THR A 210 -19.65 -10.69 -7.82
CA THR A 210 -19.36 -11.93 -7.10
C THR A 210 -20.28 -13.07 -7.55
N ALA A 211 -21.58 -12.81 -7.65
CA ALA A 211 -22.58 -13.81 -8.08
C ALA A 211 -22.29 -14.30 -9.51
N LEU A 212 -22.01 -13.41 -10.45
CA LEU A 212 -21.70 -13.78 -11.83
C LEU A 212 -20.38 -14.55 -11.97
N ARG A 213 -19.37 -14.22 -11.16
CA ARG A 213 -18.11 -14.98 -11.13
C ARG A 213 -18.30 -16.37 -10.53
N LYS A 214 -19.13 -16.50 -9.48
CA LYS A 214 -19.55 -17.78 -8.93
C LYS A 214 -20.27 -18.61 -9.99
N LEU A 215 -21.29 -18.03 -10.65
CA LEU A 215 -22.05 -18.70 -11.70
C LEU A 215 -21.15 -19.19 -12.86
N LYS A 216 -20.20 -18.35 -13.30
CA LYS A 216 -19.19 -18.70 -14.32
C LYS A 216 -18.34 -19.89 -13.91
N ARG A 217 -17.88 -19.92 -12.64
CA ARG A 217 -17.05 -21.01 -12.12
C ARG A 217 -17.85 -22.31 -12.00
N ASP A 218 -19.09 -22.22 -11.52
CA ASP A 218 -19.95 -23.38 -11.30
C ASP A 218 -20.52 -23.93 -12.64
N ASN A 219 -20.37 -23.20 -13.76
CA ASN A 219 -20.81 -23.60 -15.10
C ASN A 219 -19.70 -23.35 -16.14
N PRO A 220 -18.77 -24.30 -16.35
CA PRO A 220 -17.60 -24.12 -17.22
C PRO A 220 -17.91 -23.69 -18.67
N GLY A 221 -19.11 -23.95 -19.19
CA GLY A 221 -19.57 -23.55 -20.52
C GLY A 221 -20.01 -22.08 -20.68
N LEU A 222 -20.14 -21.33 -19.57
CA LEU A 222 -20.52 -19.91 -19.59
C LEU A 222 -19.35 -18.96 -19.89
N GLY A 223 -18.12 -19.39 -19.62
CA GLY A 223 -16.91 -18.61 -19.90
C GLY A 223 -16.45 -18.69 -21.37
N GLY A 224 -15.58 -17.77 -21.77
CA GLY A 224 -14.91 -17.80 -23.09
C GLY A 224 -15.13 -16.55 -23.94
N ARG A 225 -14.40 -16.47 -25.06
CA ARG A 225 -14.51 -15.37 -26.04
C ARG A 225 -15.95 -15.33 -26.58
N GLY A 226 -16.56 -14.14 -26.58
CA GLY A 226 -17.97 -13.96 -26.99
C GLY A 226 -19.02 -14.42 -25.97
N LYS A 227 -18.61 -14.85 -24.77
CA LYS A 227 -19.52 -15.26 -23.68
C LYS A 227 -19.26 -14.43 -22.41
N LEU A 228 -19.38 -15.02 -21.22
CA LEU A 228 -19.20 -14.34 -19.94
C LEU A 228 -17.72 -14.23 -19.56
N THR A 229 -17.06 -13.15 -19.99
CA THR A 229 -15.69 -12.80 -19.60
C THR A 229 -15.64 -11.94 -18.33
N ASP A 230 -14.51 -11.87 -17.64
CA ASP A 230 -14.40 -11.03 -16.43
C ASP A 230 -14.53 -9.54 -16.74
N SER A 231 -14.07 -9.12 -17.93
CA SER A 231 -14.30 -7.77 -18.45
C SER A 231 -15.78 -7.47 -18.65
N LEU A 232 -16.55 -8.45 -19.16
CA LEU A 232 -18.00 -8.30 -19.29
C LEU A 232 -18.69 -8.29 -17.92
N ILE A 233 -18.26 -9.12 -16.98
CA ILE A 233 -18.76 -9.08 -15.60
C ILE A 233 -18.53 -7.70 -14.96
N ASP A 234 -17.35 -7.11 -15.15
CA ASP A 234 -17.06 -5.76 -14.67
C ASP A 234 -17.92 -4.69 -15.35
N LYS A 235 -18.20 -4.85 -16.66
CA LYS A 235 -19.09 -3.96 -17.41
C LYS A 235 -20.51 -4.05 -16.86
N LEU A 236 -21.05 -5.26 -16.69
CA LEU A 236 -22.34 -5.54 -16.08
C LEU A 236 -22.42 -4.96 -14.66
N GLN A 237 -21.42 -5.21 -13.83
CA GLN A 237 -21.30 -4.64 -12.49
C GLN A 237 -21.32 -3.11 -12.50
N ASN A 238 -20.65 -2.47 -13.46
CA ASN A 238 -20.66 -1.01 -13.56
C ASN A 238 -22.03 -0.46 -13.96
N TYR A 239 -22.71 -1.06 -14.95
CA TYR A 239 -24.05 -0.63 -15.33
C TYR A 239 -25.07 -0.87 -14.23
N TYR A 240 -24.97 -1.99 -13.52
CA TYR A 240 -25.78 -2.27 -12.36
C TYR A 240 -25.67 -1.15 -11.30
N GLY A 241 -24.45 -0.70 -11.00
CA GLY A 241 -24.25 0.43 -10.09
C GLY A 241 -24.75 1.77 -10.64
N ILE A 242 -24.71 1.98 -11.96
CA ILE A 242 -25.32 3.17 -12.61
C ILE A 242 -26.84 3.13 -12.47
N ALA A 243 -27.45 1.97 -12.72
CA ALA A 243 -28.90 1.78 -12.61
C ALA A 243 -29.41 2.15 -11.21
N ILE A 244 -28.71 1.73 -10.15
CA ILE A 244 -29.04 2.13 -8.78
C ILE A 244 -28.84 3.64 -8.58
N ARG A 245 -27.67 4.18 -8.92
CA ARG A 245 -27.34 5.61 -8.68
C ARG A 245 -28.24 6.58 -9.43
N CYS A 246 -28.75 6.20 -10.60
CA CYS A 246 -29.64 7.03 -11.42
C CYS A 246 -31.11 6.95 -10.98
N ASN A 247 -31.48 6.05 -10.06
CA ASN A 247 -32.86 5.83 -9.63
C ASN A 247 -32.99 5.85 -8.10
N VAL A 248 -32.11 6.58 -7.39
CA VAL A 248 -32.21 6.81 -5.93
C VAL A 248 -33.62 7.32 -5.59
N GLY A 249 -34.24 6.76 -4.56
CA GLY A 249 -35.64 7.06 -4.20
C GLY A 249 -36.73 6.36 -5.05
N ASN A 250 -36.39 5.73 -6.19
CA ASN A 250 -37.37 5.08 -7.06
C ASN A 250 -37.09 3.58 -7.24
N LEU A 251 -37.76 2.75 -6.43
CA LEU A 251 -37.58 1.29 -6.42
C LEU A 251 -37.94 0.63 -7.75
N ALA A 252 -39.08 0.99 -8.33
CA ALA A 252 -39.55 0.45 -9.60
C ALA A 252 -38.60 0.84 -10.75
N GLY A 253 -38.15 2.09 -10.75
CA GLY A 253 -37.15 2.60 -11.68
C GLY A 253 -35.80 1.88 -11.56
N MET A 254 -35.32 1.64 -10.33
CA MET A 254 -34.10 0.85 -10.08
C MET A 254 -34.21 -0.54 -10.68
N LYS A 255 -35.30 -1.26 -10.39
CA LYS A 255 -35.54 -2.62 -10.89
C LYS A 255 -35.56 -2.64 -12.42
N LYS A 256 -36.34 -1.76 -13.04
CA LYS A 256 -36.41 -1.62 -14.50
C LYS A 256 -35.03 -1.34 -15.11
N ALA A 257 -34.27 -0.39 -14.55
CA ALA A 257 -32.95 -0.03 -15.04
C ALA A 257 -31.91 -1.14 -14.87
N ILE A 258 -31.99 -1.92 -13.78
CA ILE A 258 -31.13 -3.09 -13.55
C ILE A 258 -31.37 -4.14 -14.65
N HIS A 259 -32.62 -4.50 -14.93
CA HIS A 259 -32.92 -5.44 -16.00
C HIS A 259 -32.52 -4.90 -17.37
N ALA A 260 -32.74 -3.59 -17.62
CA ALA A 260 -32.28 -2.92 -18.82
C ALA A 260 -30.77 -3.02 -19.02
N SER A 261 -29.97 -3.00 -17.94
CA SER A 261 -28.52 -3.11 -18.02
C SER A 261 -28.03 -4.47 -18.56
N LEU A 262 -28.72 -5.56 -18.20
CA LEU A 262 -28.43 -6.90 -18.73
C LEU A 262 -28.79 -6.96 -20.22
N MET A 263 -30.00 -6.51 -20.57
CA MET A 263 -30.49 -6.52 -21.94
C MET A 263 -29.61 -5.64 -22.85
N HIS A 264 -29.21 -4.46 -22.37
CA HIS A 264 -28.26 -3.58 -23.04
C HIS A 264 -26.93 -4.26 -23.34
N CYS A 265 -26.35 -4.99 -22.37
CA CYS A 265 -25.09 -5.70 -22.57
C CYS A 265 -25.24 -6.94 -23.47
N ALA A 266 -26.45 -7.49 -23.57
CA ALA A 266 -26.78 -8.64 -24.39
C ALA A 266 -27.20 -8.30 -25.84
N SER A 267 -27.39 -7.01 -26.11
CA SER A 267 -27.79 -6.45 -27.41
C SER A 267 -26.72 -6.67 -28.48
N SER A 268 -27.15 -6.95 -29.71
CA SER A 268 -26.33 -7.07 -30.92
C SER A 268 -27.04 -6.41 -32.10
N GLU A 269 -26.34 -6.22 -33.24
CA GLU A 269 -26.99 -5.70 -34.45
C GLU A 269 -28.19 -6.54 -34.88
N ALA A 270 -28.05 -7.88 -34.84
CA ALA A 270 -29.14 -8.80 -35.20
C ALA A 270 -30.26 -8.87 -34.14
N ARG A 271 -30.01 -8.41 -32.91
CA ARG A 271 -30.99 -8.42 -31.82
C ARG A 271 -30.80 -7.17 -30.95
N PRO A 272 -31.33 -6.01 -31.39
CA PRO A 272 -31.22 -4.77 -30.64
C PRO A 272 -32.12 -4.83 -29.40
N LEU A 273 -31.52 -4.90 -28.21
CA LEU A 273 -32.22 -5.03 -26.93
C LEU A 273 -32.14 -3.74 -26.12
N HIS A 274 -32.60 -2.63 -26.71
CA HIS A 274 -32.50 -1.29 -26.12
C HIS A 274 -33.82 -0.72 -25.58
N ASP A 275 -34.94 -1.43 -25.73
CA ASP A 275 -36.29 -0.94 -25.40
C ASP A 275 -36.49 -0.59 -23.92
N HIS A 276 -35.77 -1.29 -23.05
CA HIS A 276 -35.82 -1.03 -21.61
C HIS A 276 -34.84 0.06 -21.14
N CYS A 277 -33.97 0.55 -22.02
CA CYS A 277 -33.03 1.61 -21.68
C CYS A 277 -33.75 2.97 -21.57
N PRO A 278 -33.28 3.91 -20.72
CA PRO A 278 -33.84 5.26 -20.66
C PRO A 278 -33.74 5.94 -22.04
N THR A 279 -34.78 6.66 -22.43
CA THR A 279 -34.79 7.48 -23.65
C THR A 279 -34.21 8.87 -23.38
N GLY A 280 -33.89 9.63 -24.43
CA GLY A 280 -33.42 11.02 -24.34
C GLY A 280 -31.90 11.21 -24.31
N SER A 281 -31.48 12.46 -24.49
CA SER A 281 -30.07 12.88 -24.64
C SER A 281 -29.22 12.67 -23.37
N ALA A 282 -29.87 12.58 -22.21
CA ALA A 282 -29.26 12.28 -20.91
C ALA A 282 -29.12 10.76 -20.64
N SER A 283 -29.59 9.89 -21.55
CA SER A 283 -29.51 8.45 -21.36
C SER A 283 -28.05 7.96 -21.25
N TRP A 284 -27.81 7.04 -20.32
CA TRP A 284 -26.54 6.33 -20.25
C TRP A 284 -26.37 5.34 -21.41
N CYS A 285 -27.48 4.96 -22.07
CA CYS A 285 -27.48 4.09 -23.23
C CYS A 285 -27.14 4.91 -24.48
N LYS A 286 -25.96 4.66 -25.05
CA LYS A 286 -25.51 5.36 -26.26
C LYS A 286 -26.47 5.21 -27.44
N TYR A 287 -27.07 4.03 -27.64
CA TYR A 287 -28.07 3.82 -28.68
C TYR A 287 -29.27 4.79 -28.54
N GLN A 288 -29.84 4.87 -27.33
CA GLN A 288 -30.98 5.76 -27.07
C GLN A 288 -30.59 7.24 -27.13
N LYS A 289 -29.37 7.56 -26.69
CA LYS A 289 -28.81 8.91 -26.78
C LYS A 289 -28.62 9.34 -28.23
N ASP A 290 -28.09 8.45 -29.07
CA ASP A 290 -27.88 8.68 -30.49
C ASP A 290 -29.20 8.84 -31.24
N LYS A 291 -30.20 8.00 -30.91
CA LYS A 291 -31.57 8.14 -31.41
C LYS A 291 -32.19 9.50 -31.03
N ALA A 292 -32.00 9.95 -29.79
CA ALA A 292 -32.54 11.22 -29.31
C ALA A 292 -31.80 12.45 -29.86
N ASN A 293 -30.50 12.32 -30.14
CA ASN A 293 -29.67 13.41 -30.69
C ASN A 293 -29.61 13.39 -32.23
N HIS A 294 -30.28 12.45 -32.88
CA HIS A 294 -30.21 12.22 -34.33
C HIS A 294 -28.76 12.03 -34.85
N THR A 295 -27.92 11.33 -34.08
CA THR A 295 -26.52 11.02 -34.46
C THR A 295 -26.35 9.53 -34.76
N ASN A 296 -25.39 9.15 -35.61
CA ASN A 296 -25.11 7.75 -35.95
C ASN A 296 -23.73 7.26 -35.45
N LEU A 297 -23.43 7.49 -34.16
CA LEU A 297 -22.11 7.23 -33.57
C LEU A 297 -22.02 5.85 -32.88
N PHE A 298 -23.16 5.25 -32.54
CA PHE A 298 -23.26 4.00 -31.82
C PHE A 298 -23.13 2.81 -32.78
N LYS A 299 -22.34 1.82 -32.36
CA LYS A 299 -22.20 0.53 -33.03
C LYS A 299 -22.43 -0.57 -32.03
N HIS A 300 -23.25 -1.58 -32.35
CA HIS A 300 -23.46 -2.70 -31.45
C HIS A 300 -22.19 -3.56 -31.35
N GLY A 301 -22.08 -4.24 -30.21
CA GLY A 301 -21.09 -5.31 -30.03
C GLY A 301 -21.64 -6.67 -30.52
N PRO A 302 -20.87 -7.74 -30.30
CA PRO A 302 -21.27 -9.10 -30.68
C PRO A 302 -22.48 -9.65 -29.89
N GLY A 303 -22.93 -8.95 -28.84
CA GLY A 303 -24.01 -9.39 -27.95
C GLY A 303 -23.65 -10.61 -27.10
N LEU A 304 -24.68 -11.17 -26.47
CA LEU A 304 -24.57 -12.40 -25.67
C LEU A 304 -25.40 -13.54 -26.28
N PRO A 305 -24.89 -14.79 -26.28
CA PRO A 305 -25.68 -15.96 -26.68
C PRO A 305 -26.91 -16.16 -25.79
N LEU A 306 -28.01 -16.63 -26.37
CA LEU A 306 -29.26 -16.91 -25.64
C LEU A 306 -29.07 -17.84 -24.42
N PRO A 307 -28.29 -18.94 -24.50
CA PRO A 307 -28.07 -19.81 -23.35
C PRO A 307 -27.36 -19.10 -22.19
N VAL A 308 -26.46 -18.16 -22.49
CA VAL A 308 -25.77 -17.36 -21.47
C VAL A 308 -26.76 -16.40 -20.81
N ILE A 309 -27.59 -15.71 -21.60
CA ILE A 309 -28.62 -14.80 -21.06
C ILE A 309 -29.61 -15.55 -20.17
N ALA A 310 -30.05 -16.74 -20.59
CA ALA A 310 -30.97 -17.58 -19.82
C ALA A 310 -30.42 -17.94 -18.43
N LYS A 311 -29.10 -18.16 -18.31
CA LYS A 311 -28.44 -18.41 -17.02
C LYS A 311 -28.19 -17.13 -16.20
N LEU A 312 -28.00 -15.97 -16.85
CA LEU A 312 -27.79 -14.69 -16.15
C LEU A 312 -29.08 -14.08 -15.60
N LYS A 313 -30.22 -14.28 -16.29
CA LYS A 313 -31.52 -13.68 -15.93
C LYS A 313 -31.95 -14.01 -14.48
N PRO A 314 -31.91 -15.27 -14.00
CA PRO A 314 -32.28 -15.59 -12.61
C PRO A 314 -31.46 -14.84 -11.57
N GLU A 315 -30.15 -14.69 -11.77
CA GLU A 315 -29.30 -13.93 -10.87
C GLU A 315 -29.67 -12.44 -10.84
N TYR A 316 -30.02 -11.86 -11.98
CA TYR A 316 -30.49 -10.47 -12.04
C TYR A 316 -31.86 -10.28 -11.38
N ILE A 317 -32.78 -11.23 -11.52
CA ILE A 317 -34.07 -11.20 -10.83
C ILE A 317 -33.85 -11.24 -9.31
N ARG A 318 -33.08 -12.22 -8.83
CA ARG A 318 -32.75 -12.36 -7.40
C ARG A 318 -32.06 -11.13 -6.83
N LEU A 319 -31.13 -10.54 -7.58
CA LEU A 319 -30.40 -9.34 -7.14
C LEU A 319 -31.21 -8.03 -7.28
N SER A 320 -32.38 -8.06 -7.91
CA SER A 320 -33.29 -6.91 -8.02
C SER A 320 -34.58 -7.08 -7.22
N GLU A 321 -34.60 -8.02 -6.26
CA GLU A 321 -35.67 -8.16 -5.30
C GLU A 321 -35.85 -6.89 -4.45
N ASN A 322 -37.11 -6.60 -4.09
CA ASN A 322 -37.47 -5.38 -3.36
C ASN A 322 -36.74 -5.29 -2.01
N ASN A 323 -36.62 -6.42 -1.30
CA ASN A 323 -35.95 -6.53 0.00
C ASN A 323 -34.48 -6.05 -0.02
N LEU A 324 -33.78 -6.20 -1.15
CA LEU A 324 -32.38 -5.84 -1.34
C LEU A 324 -32.27 -4.40 -1.82
N LEU A 325 -33.09 -4.00 -2.79
CA LEU A 325 -33.04 -2.65 -3.37
C LEU A 325 -33.56 -1.59 -2.40
N GLN A 326 -34.57 -1.90 -1.57
CA GLN A 326 -35.03 -0.99 -0.51
C GLN A 326 -33.90 -0.60 0.45
N LYS A 327 -32.98 -1.53 0.74
CA LYS A 327 -31.83 -1.28 1.64
C LYS A 327 -30.82 -0.30 1.09
N CYS A 328 -30.77 -0.07 -0.23
CA CYS A 328 -29.86 0.88 -0.87
C CYS A 328 -30.55 2.07 -1.55
N LEU A 329 -31.86 2.23 -1.33
CA LEU A 329 -32.70 3.29 -1.94
C LEU A 329 -32.20 4.70 -1.59
N HIS A 330 -31.52 4.84 -0.46
CA HIS A 330 -30.93 6.08 0.06
C HIS A 330 -29.71 6.59 -0.74
N GLY A 331 -29.09 5.78 -1.60
CA GLY A 331 -28.01 6.25 -2.47
C GLY A 331 -26.66 6.56 -1.80
N LYS A 332 -26.42 6.11 -0.57
CA LYS A 332 -25.21 6.40 0.23
C LYS A 332 -24.14 5.30 0.07
N THR A 333 -22.90 5.61 0.44
CA THR A 333 -21.72 4.72 0.34
C THR A 333 -20.88 4.78 1.62
N GLN A 334 -20.14 3.73 1.97
CA GLN A 334 -19.28 3.67 3.17
C GLN A 334 -17.83 4.13 2.91
N ASN A 335 -17.63 5.10 2.01
CA ASN A 335 -16.28 5.58 1.66
C ASN A 335 -15.58 6.27 2.84
N GLN A 336 -16.34 6.82 3.80
CA GLN A 336 -15.77 7.42 5.01
C GLN A 336 -15.00 6.40 5.86
N ASN A 337 -15.54 5.18 6.03
CA ASN A 337 -14.89 4.12 6.81
C ASN A 337 -13.56 3.72 6.19
N GLU A 338 -13.52 3.50 4.86
CA GLU A 338 -12.26 3.20 4.15
C GLU A 338 -11.21 4.31 4.36
N SER A 339 -11.64 5.57 4.38
CA SER A 339 -10.76 6.72 4.64
C SER A 339 -10.23 6.75 6.08
N LEU A 340 -11.10 6.58 7.07
CA LEU A 340 -10.73 6.56 8.49
C LEU A 340 -9.79 5.38 8.80
N ASN A 341 -10.14 4.17 8.33
CA ASN A 341 -9.31 2.98 8.47
C ASN A 341 -7.91 3.22 7.87
N GLY A 342 -7.84 3.85 6.70
CA GLY A 342 -6.58 4.27 6.10
C GLY A 342 -5.76 5.17 7.02
N MET A 343 -6.39 6.15 7.69
CA MET A 343 -5.74 7.06 8.63
C MET A 343 -5.25 6.36 9.90
N VAL A 344 -6.03 5.45 10.48
CA VAL A 344 -5.64 4.63 11.65
C VAL A 344 -4.35 3.87 11.34
N TRP A 345 -4.31 3.19 10.20
CA TRP A 345 -3.17 2.35 9.82
C TRP A 345 -2.00 3.12 9.21
N GLN A 346 -2.14 4.41 8.94
CA GLN A 346 -0.99 5.29 8.70
C GLN A 346 -0.24 5.61 9.99
N ARG A 347 -0.94 5.64 11.14
CA ARG A 347 -0.35 5.92 12.47
C ARG A 347 0.19 4.66 13.14
N ILE A 348 -0.34 3.50 12.75
CA ILE A 348 -0.02 2.20 13.34
C ILE A 348 0.50 1.27 12.25
N PRO A 349 1.77 0.82 12.32
CA PRO A 349 2.32 -0.09 11.33
C PRO A 349 1.54 -1.41 11.28
N LYS A 350 1.33 -1.95 10.08
CA LYS A 350 0.66 -3.24 9.89
C LYS A 350 1.62 -4.43 9.98
N GLU A 351 2.91 -4.15 9.84
CA GLU A 351 3.97 -5.15 9.73
C GLU A 351 4.39 -5.70 11.10
N ILE A 352 4.27 -4.88 12.14
CA ILE A 352 4.73 -5.21 13.50
C ILE A 352 3.55 -5.13 14.46
N TYR A 353 3.34 -6.17 15.27
CA TYR A 353 2.30 -6.17 16.29
C TYR A 353 2.49 -5.01 17.29
N VAL A 354 1.40 -4.33 17.62
CA VAL A 354 1.40 -3.29 18.67
C VAL A 354 0.43 -3.66 19.80
N GLY A 355 0.77 -3.28 21.04
CA GLY A 355 -0.16 -3.43 22.17
C GLY A 355 -1.31 -2.42 22.15
N ARG A 356 -2.35 -2.68 22.97
CA ARG A 356 -3.57 -1.86 23.05
C ARG A 356 -3.30 -0.36 23.24
N GLU A 357 -2.34 0.03 24.07
CA GLU A 357 -2.01 1.45 24.32
C GLU A 357 -1.56 2.19 23.05
N THR A 358 -0.76 1.53 22.21
CA THR A 358 -0.30 2.13 20.95
C THR A 358 -1.42 2.15 19.92
N LEU A 359 -2.25 1.11 19.90
CA LEU A 359 -3.45 1.04 19.06
C LEU A 359 -4.43 2.16 19.42
N GLU A 360 -4.73 2.35 20.71
CA GLU A 360 -5.60 3.42 21.21
C GLU A 360 -5.04 4.80 20.84
N LEU A 361 -3.75 5.06 21.07
CA LEU A 361 -3.14 6.33 20.69
C LEU A 361 -3.31 6.63 19.19
N GLY A 362 -3.00 5.66 18.32
CA GLY A 362 -3.13 5.85 16.88
C GLY A 362 -4.59 5.95 16.41
N LEU A 363 -5.51 5.23 17.06
CA LEU A 363 -6.95 5.31 16.80
C LEU A 363 -7.50 6.69 17.18
N TYR A 364 -7.29 7.15 18.41
CA TYR A 364 -7.81 8.43 18.88
C TYR A 364 -7.19 9.62 18.14
N ASP A 365 -5.90 9.54 17.76
CA ASP A 365 -5.27 10.53 16.89
C ASP A 365 -5.90 10.56 15.49
N ALA A 366 -6.20 9.39 14.90
CA ALA A 366 -6.89 9.30 13.62
C ALA A 366 -8.31 9.87 13.69
N VAL A 367 -9.08 9.53 14.73
CA VAL A 367 -10.45 10.00 14.95
C VAL A 367 -10.49 11.51 15.13
N SER A 368 -9.62 12.06 16.00
CA SER A 368 -9.55 13.50 16.23
C SER A 368 -9.22 14.23 14.93
N TYR A 369 -8.20 13.76 14.20
CA TYR A 369 -7.83 14.35 12.91
C TYR A 369 -8.94 14.22 11.86
N PHE A 370 -9.67 13.10 11.85
CA PHE A 370 -10.78 12.89 10.91
C PHE A 370 -11.94 13.87 11.18
N ASN A 371 -12.30 14.08 12.44
CA ASN A 371 -13.42 14.92 12.83
C ASN A 371 -13.12 16.43 12.72
N ILE A 372 -11.91 16.87 13.09
CA ILE A 372 -11.58 18.30 13.21
C ILE A 372 -10.30 18.73 12.47
N GLY A 373 -9.65 17.84 11.72
CA GLY A 373 -8.43 18.17 10.96
C GLY A 373 -7.18 18.31 11.82
N SER A 374 -6.21 19.07 11.33
CA SER A 374 -4.92 19.32 12.01
C SER A 374 -5.08 20.12 13.31
N MET A 375 -6.23 20.76 13.54
CA MET A 375 -6.57 21.43 14.81
C MET A 375 -6.49 20.50 16.03
N SER A 376 -6.57 19.18 15.84
CA SER A 376 -6.35 18.21 16.92
C SER A 376 -4.99 18.34 17.59
N ILE A 377 -3.95 18.78 16.85
CA ILE A 377 -2.59 18.99 17.37
C ILE A 377 -2.55 20.19 18.31
N ILE A 378 -3.24 21.28 17.95
CA ILE A 378 -3.33 22.49 18.79
C ILE A 378 -4.06 22.17 20.10
N LYS A 379 -5.18 21.44 20.02
CA LYS A 379 -5.90 20.96 21.21
C LYS A 379 -5.03 20.05 22.09
N LEU A 380 -4.18 19.21 21.48
CA LEU A 380 -3.25 18.36 22.24
C LEU A 380 -2.22 19.20 22.99
N PHE A 381 -1.64 20.22 22.36
CA PHE A 381 -0.67 21.11 23.00
C PHE A 381 -1.29 21.86 24.18
N GLN A 382 -2.48 22.42 23.99
CA GLN A 382 -3.25 23.05 25.07
C GLN A 382 -3.50 22.07 26.23
N ALA A 383 -3.92 20.84 25.94
CA ALA A 383 -4.17 19.82 26.96
C ALA A 383 -2.90 19.36 27.70
N LEU A 384 -1.73 19.52 27.09
CA LEU A 384 -0.42 19.23 27.69
C LEU A 384 0.18 20.45 28.42
N GLY A 385 -0.48 21.62 28.38
CA GLY A 385 0.08 22.86 28.92
C GLY A 385 1.25 23.41 28.10
N ILE A 386 1.35 23.04 26.81
CA ILE A 386 2.41 23.48 25.90
C ILE A 386 1.82 24.56 24.99
N PRO A 387 2.42 25.77 24.91
CA PRO A 387 1.96 26.79 23.99
C PRO A 387 2.21 26.36 22.53
N SER A 388 1.22 26.53 21.67
CA SER A 388 1.39 26.35 20.23
C SER A 388 2.20 27.52 19.66
N GLY A 389 3.36 27.23 19.07
CA GLY A 389 4.14 28.23 18.34
C GLY A 389 3.47 28.62 17.02
N LYS A 390 3.70 29.86 16.55
CA LYS A 390 3.17 30.42 15.28
C LYS A 390 3.24 29.44 14.10
N TYR A 391 4.40 28.81 13.90
CA TYR A 391 4.62 27.87 12.79
C TYR A 391 3.80 26.58 12.90
N THR A 392 3.49 26.14 14.12
CA THR A 392 2.60 24.99 14.34
C THR A 392 1.18 25.35 13.92
N GLU A 393 0.68 26.50 14.34
CA GLU A 393 -0.68 26.96 14.05
C GLU A 393 -0.88 27.21 12.56
N GLU A 394 0.05 27.94 11.94
CA GLU A 394 0.04 28.20 10.50
C GLU A 394 0.16 26.90 9.69
N GLY A 395 1.07 26.00 10.11
CA GLY A 395 1.23 24.69 9.49
C GLY A 395 -0.04 23.85 9.56
N CYS A 396 -0.74 23.83 10.70
CA CYS A 396 -2.02 23.13 10.85
C CYS A 396 -3.08 23.72 9.91
N ARG A 397 -3.20 25.05 9.85
CA ARG A 397 -4.15 25.75 8.97
C ARG A 397 -3.89 25.44 7.50
N LEU A 398 -2.63 25.51 7.07
CA LEU A 398 -2.23 25.22 5.68
C LEU A 398 -2.50 23.75 5.30
N GLN A 399 -2.23 22.81 6.20
CA GLN A 399 -2.53 21.40 5.98
C GLN A 399 -4.02 21.15 5.77
N ASP A 400 -4.88 21.76 6.59
CA ASP A 400 -6.32 21.64 6.44
C ASP A 400 -6.83 22.29 5.16
N GLN A 401 -6.32 23.48 4.82
CA GLN A 401 -6.64 24.14 3.55
C GLN A 401 -6.27 23.25 2.35
N LEU A 402 -5.06 22.67 2.36
CA LEU A 402 -4.60 21.78 1.30
C LEU A 402 -5.47 20.52 1.22
N ARG A 403 -5.85 19.94 2.37
CA ARG A 403 -6.75 18.78 2.44
C ARG A 403 -8.09 19.07 1.76
N VAL A 404 -8.71 20.22 2.05
CA VAL A 404 -9.96 20.66 1.44
C VAL A 404 -9.77 20.88 -0.07
N ASN A 405 -8.73 21.60 -0.48
CA ASN A 405 -8.43 21.87 -1.90
C ASN A 405 -8.24 20.56 -2.69
N ILE A 406 -7.49 19.59 -2.14
CA ILE A 406 -7.29 18.28 -2.75
C ILE A 406 -8.60 17.51 -2.84
N ALA A 407 -9.44 17.53 -1.80
CA ALA A 407 -10.74 16.87 -1.80
C ALA A 407 -11.66 17.45 -2.88
N GLN A 408 -11.77 18.79 -2.95
CA GLN A 408 -12.52 19.50 -3.98
C GLN A 408 -12.00 19.16 -5.37
N HIS A 409 -10.68 19.21 -5.60
CA HIS A 409 -10.07 18.84 -6.88
C HIS A 409 -10.38 17.38 -7.29
N LYS A 410 -10.29 16.44 -6.33
CA LYS A 410 -10.64 15.02 -6.55
C LYS A 410 -12.13 14.84 -6.85
N SER A 411 -13.00 15.69 -6.32
CA SER A 411 -14.46 15.61 -6.51
C SER A 411 -14.92 16.01 -7.92
N LYS A 412 -14.14 16.86 -8.62
CA LYS A 412 -14.43 17.34 -9.99
C LYS A 412 -14.68 16.18 -10.96
N ALA A 413 -15.68 16.34 -11.83
CA ALA A 413 -16.09 15.31 -12.80
C ALA A 413 -14.95 14.91 -13.76
N THR A 414 -14.16 15.89 -14.22
CA THR A 414 -12.97 15.69 -15.07
C THR A 414 -11.92 14.84 -14.36
N THR A 415 -11.60 15.15 -13.10
CA THR A 415 -10.65 14.39 -12.27
C THR A 415 -11.16 12.97 -11.99
N LYS A 416 -12.45 12.79 -11.67
CA LYS A 416 -13.09 11.47 -11.53
C LYS A 416 -12.97 10.65 -12.81
N LYS A 417 -13.24 11.26 -13.98
CA LYS A 417 -13.10 10.62 -15.31
C LYS A 417 -11.66 10.21 -15.59
N ARG A 418 -10.69 11.11 -15.38
CA ARG A 418 -9.25 10.83 -15.55
C ARG A 418 -8.79 9.67 -14.68
N ARG A 419 -9.16 9.65 -13.39
CA ARG A 419 -8.83 8.54 -12.47
C ARG A 419 -9.42 7.21 -12.92
N LYS A 420 -10.66 7.20 -13.44
CA LYS A 420 -11.30 5.99 -13.99
C LYS A 420 -10.53 5.45 -15.20
N VAL A 421 -10.08 6.32 -16.10
CA VAL A 421 -9.28 5.95 -17.28
C VAL A 421 -7.93 5.35 -16.85
N ILE A 422 -7.19 6.02 -15.96
CA ILE A 422 -5.89 5.53 -15.48
C ILE A 422 -6.04 4.17 -14.78
N ARG A 423 -7.05 4.01 -13.91
CA ARG A 423 -7.32 2.73 -13.24
C ARG A 423 -7.65 1.63 -14.26
N GLY A 424 -8.41 1.95 -15.32
CA GLY A 424 -8.73 1.01 -16.39
C GLY A 424 -7.50 0.60 -17.21
N LEU A 425 -6.60 1.54 -17.51
CA LEU A 425 -5.33 1.27 -18.20
C LEU A 425 -4.43 0.37 -17.35
N LYS A 426 -4.24 0.71 -16.07
CA LYS A 426 -3.46 -0.11 -15.14
C LYS A 426 -4.02 -1.52 -15.03
N LYS A 427 -5.33 -1.66 -14.86
CA LYS A 427 -5.98 -2.97 -14.80
C LYS A 427 -5.76 -3.79 -16.06
N ARG A 428 -5.92 -3.19 -17.26
CA ARG A 428 -5.65 -3.91 -18.52
C ARG A 428 -4.20 -4.39 -18.62
N LYS A 429 -3.25 -3.56 -18.19
CA LYS A 429 -1.84 -3.94 -18.11
C LYS A 429 -1.64 -5.10 -17.13
N ASP A 430 -2.19 -5.00 -15.93
CA ASP A 430 -2.07 -6.05 -14.90
C ASP A 430 -2.74 -7.37 -15.37
N ASP A 431 -3.89 -7.29 -16.05
CA ASP A 431 -4.59 -8.46 -16.60
C ASP A 431 -3.81 -9.08 -17.77
N HIS A 432 -3.19 -8.26 -18.63
CA HIS A 432 -2.30 -8.73 -19.69
C HIS A 432 -1.06 -9.41 -19.12
N ASN A 433 -0.41 -8.79 -18.12
CA ASN A 433 0.73 -9.35 -17.42
C ASN A 433 0.38 -10.71 -16.78
N LYS A 434 -0.77 -10.82 -16.09
CA LYS A 434 -1.23 -12.10 -15.53
C LYS A 434 -1.48 -13.17 -16.60
N GLN A 435 -2.00 -12.79 -17.76
CA GLN A 435 -2.19 -13.72 -18.87
C GLN A 435 -0.84 -14.19 -19.45
N THR A 436 0.16 -13.31 -19.53
CA THR A 436 1.50 -13.66 -20.03
C THR A 436 2.35 -14.43 -19.02
N GLU A 437 2.20 -14.14 -17.73
CA GLU A 437 3.03 -14.71 -16.64
C GLU A 437 2.51 -16.07 -16.14
N GLY A 438 1.24 -16.42 -16.42
CA GLY A 438 0.63 -17.67 -15.95
C GLY A 438 0.32 -17.66 -14.44
N VAL A 439 0.17 -18.85 -13.85
CA VAL A 439 -0.14 -18.98 -12.41
C VAL A 439 1.11 -18.66 -11.58
N SER A 440 1.16 -17.46 -11.03
CA SER A 440 2.15 -17.08 -10.01
C SER A 440 1.80 -17.68 -8.65
N TYR A 441 2.82 -17.90 -7.81
CA TYR A 441 2.71 -18.43 -6.45
C TYR A 441 1.61 -17.71 -5.66
N GLY A 442 0.59 -18.45 -5.23
CA GLY A 442 -0.48 -17.90 -4.40
C GLY A 442 0.06 -17.44 -3.04
N PRO A 443 -0.56 -16.43 -2.39
CA PRO A 443 -0.24 -16.12 -1.01
C PRO A 443 -0.46 -17.38 -0.16
N GLY A 444 0.59 -17.83 0.53
CA GLY A 444 0.52 -18.96 1.45
C GLY A 444 -0.65 -18.76 2.41
N ARG A 445 -1.55 -19.75 2.47
CA ARG A 445 -2.54 -19.80 3.55
C ARG A 445 -1.78 -20.17 4.81
N ASP A 446 -1.61 -19.22 5.72
CA ASP A 446 -1.14 -19.49 7.08
C ASP A 446 -2.15 -20.41 7.77
N GLY A 447 -1.85 -21.71 7.78
CA GLY A 447 -2.64 -22.73 8.45
C GLY A 447 -2.22 -22.86 9.92
N LEU A 448 -3.18 -22.63 10.81
CA LEU A 448 -3.17 -23.20 12.16
C LEU A 448 -3.62 -24.66 12.07
N ASN A 449 -2.76 -25.58 12.51
CA ASN A 449 -3.12 -26.59 13.51
C ASN A 449 -1.87 -27.34 14.00
N ASN A 450 -1.75 -27.43 15.33
CA ASN A 450 -0.82 -28.31 16.01
C ASN A 450 -1.18 -29.77 15.69
N GLY A 451 -0.24 -30.47 15.08
CA GLY A 451 -0.24 -31.91 14.86
C GLY A 451 1.05 -32.25 14.13
N ARG A 452 1.84 -33.19 14.67
CA ARG A 452 3.14 -33.63 14.15
C ARG A 452 3.19 -33.64 12.61
N GLY A 453 4.23 -33.01 12.05
CA GLY A 453 4.44 -32.93 10.61
C GLY A 453 4.58 -34.32 9.99
N ILE A 454 3.67 -34.64 9.06
CA ILE A 454 3.97 -35.59 8.00
C ILE A 454 4.80 -34.81 6.99
N ALA A 455 6.03 -35.28 6.72
CA ALA A 455 6.87 -34.73 5.65
C ALA A 455 6.08 -34.76 4.34
N GLY A 456 6.05 -33.64 3.61
CA GLY A 456 5.44 -33.61 2.28
C GLY A 456 6.15 -34.62 1.35
N PRO A 457 5.43 -35.23 0.38
CA PRO A 457 6.08 -36.10 -0.59
C PRO A 457 7.22 -35.35 -1.30
N PRO A 458 8.37 -36.00 -1.55
CA PRO A 458 9.45 -35.41 -2.33
C PRO A 458 8.90 -34.84 -3.64
N GLY A 459 9.37 -33.65 -4.03
CA GLY A 459 9.00 -33.06 -5.31
C GLY A 459 9.35 -34.00 -6.47
N PRO A 460 8.56 -34.02 -7.56
CA PRO A 460 8.90 -34.83 -8.73
C PRO A 460 10.29 -34.45 -9.26
N PRO A 461 11.10 -35.42 -9.72
CA PRO A 461 12.39 -35.14 -10.34
C PRO A 461 12.25 -34.12 -11.47
N GLY A 462 13.20 -33.19 -11.56
CA GLY A 462 13.23 -32.23 -12.67
C GLY A 462 13.31 -32.97 -14.01
N THR A 463 12.59 -32.48 -15.01
CA THR A 463 12.70 -32.99 -16.38
C THR A 463 14.15 -32.85 -16.87
N PRO A 464 14.74 -33.87 -17.53
CA PRO A 464 16.08 -33.77 -18.11
C PRO A 464 16.22 -32.53 -18.99
N GLY A 465 17.41 -31.93 -18.96
CA GLY A 465 17.76 -30.81 -19.82
C GLY A 465 17.62 -31.20 -21.30
N LYS A 466 17.25 -30.23 -22.14
CA LYS A 466 17.22 -30.43 -23.60
C LYS A 466 18.66 -30.56 -24.09
N ASP A 467 18.92 -31.56 -24.93
CA ASP A 467 20.25 -31.81 -25.47
C ASP A 467 20.83 -30.56 -26.16
N GLY A 468 22.11 -30.31 -25.93
CA GLY A 468 22.85 -29.22 -26.57
C GLY A 468 22.96 -29.47 -28.07
N LYS A 469 22.92 -28.39 -28.88
CA LYS A 469 23.18 -28.47 -30.31
C LYS A 469 24.66 -28.82 -30.54
N ASP A 470 24.92 -29.76 -31.43
CA ASP A 470 26.27 -30.23 -31.77
C ASP A 470 27.22 -29.09 -32.16
N GLY A 471 28.39 -29.07 -31.53
CA GLY A 471 29.52 -28.24 -31.94
C GLY A 471 30.21 -28.80 -33.17
N LYS A 472 30.76 -27.93 -34.02
CA LYS A 472 31.50 -28.32 -35.23
C LYS A 472 32.70 -29.22 -34.90
N PRO A 473 33.04 -30.20 -35.76
CA PRO A 473 34.21 -31.06 -35.57
C PRO A 473 35.52 -30.26 -35.52
N GLY A 474 36.39 -30.58 -34.55
CA GLY A 474 37.74 -30.05 -34.44
C GLY A 474 38.74 -30.77 -35.35
N SER A 475 39.84 -30.10 -35.68
CA SER A 475 40.98 -30.65 -36.42
C SER A 475 41.83 -31.58 -35.54
N LYS A 476 42.30 -32.69 -36.13
CA LYS A 476 43.06 -33.81 -35.53
C LYS A 476 44.53 -33.47 -35.25
N GLY A 477 45.01 -33.67 -34.01
CA GLY A 477 46.11 -34.60 -33.62
C GLY A 477 47.50 -33.93 -33.48
N GLU A 478 48.47 -34.36 -32.66
CA GLU A 478 48.66 -35.51 -31.75
C GLU A 478 49.79 -35.26 -30.71
N ARG A 479 49.66 -35.93 -29.53
CA ARG A 479 50.65 -36.73 -28.73
C ARG A 479 52.04 -36.15 -28.37
N GLY A 480 52.57 -36.27 -27.15
CA GLY A 480 52.16 -36.91 -25.90
C GLY A 480 53.36 -36.97 -24.92
N ALA A 481 53.19 -37.61 -23.75
CA ALA A 481 54.26 -38.34 -23.05
C ALA A 481 53.66 -39.21 -21.93
N VAL A 482 54.12 -40.46 -21.85
CA VAL A 482 53.90 -41.48 -20.81
C VAL A 482 55.24 -41.61 -20.06
N GLY A 483 55.39 -41.84 -18.76
CA GLY A 483 54.46 -42.02 -17.64
C GLY A 483 55.20 -42.50 -16.38
N ARG A 484 54.39 -42.89 -15.38
CA ARG A 484 54.54 -43.91 -14.32
C ARG A 484 55.56 -43.81 -13.15
N PRO A 485 55.19 -44.41 -11.99
CA PRO A 485 55.60 -44.04 -10.63
C PRO A 485 56.39 -45.14 -9.87
N GLY A 486 56.75 -44.89 -8.61
CA GLY A 486 57.24 -45.90 -7.65
C GLY A 486 56.91 -45.54 -6.19
N ASP A 487 56.62 -46.58 -5.39
CA ASP A 487 55.85 -46.59 -4.14
C ASP A 487 56.62 -46.33 -2.81
N ALA A 488 55.84 -46.24 -1.73
CA ALA A 488 56.14 -45.73 -0.40
C ALA A 488 56.89 -46.66 0.58
N GLY A 489 57.53 -46.06 1.59
CA GLY A 489 58.03 -46.71 2.81
C GLY A 489 57.41 -46.13 4.09
N ALA A 490 57.34 -46.94 5.16
CA ALA A 490 56.51 -46.71 6.35
C ALA A 490 57.27 -46.35 7.65
N LYS A 491 56.59 -45.52 8.46
CA LYS A 491 56.46 -45.39 9.94
C LYS A 491 57.69 -45.15 10.86
N GLY A 492 57.52 -44.17 11.77
CA GLY A 492 58.17 -44.08 13.08
C GLY A 492 57.22 -43.49 14.15
N ASP A 493 57.33 -43.96 15.40
CA ASP A 493 56.46 -43.63 16.55
C ASP A 493 56.90 -42.37 17.35
N SER A 494 56.04 -41.97 18.29
CA SER A 494 55.80 -40.68 18.98
C SER A 494 56.93 -39.91 19.69
N GLY A 495 56.75 -38.57 19.77
CA GLY A 495 57.41 -37.66 20.72
C GLY A 495 56.40 -36.74 21.46
N GLN A 496 56.74 -36.37 22.70
CA GLN A 496 55.92 -35.73 23.75
C GLN A 496 55.64 -34.19 23.57
N PRO A 497 54.72 -33.58 24.37
CA PRO A 497 53.88 -32.44 23.97
C PRO A 497 54.50 -31.04 24.14
N GLY A 498 54.18 -30.14 23.20
CA GLY A 498 54.56 -28.72 23.22
C GLY A 498 53.36 -27.75 23.22
N LYS A 499 53.23 -27.01 24.32
CA LYS A 499 52.64 -25.67 24.55
C LYS A 499 51.51 -25.16 23.63
N SER A 500 50.35 -24.92 24.26
CA SER A 500 49.22 -24.17 23.74
C SER A 500 49.60 -22.74 23.34
N SER A 501 49.53 -22.44 22.05
CA SER A 501 49.26 -21.08 21.55
C SER A 501 48.09 -21.18 20.56
N ARG A 502 47.04 -20.43 20.85
CA ARG A 502 45.84 -20.35 20.01
C ARG A 502 46.20 -19.57 18.75
N GLY A 503 46.16 -20.21 17.59
CA GLY A 503 46.44 -19.58 16.29
C GLY A 503 45.41 -18.49 15.93
N PRO A 504 45.77 -17.56 15.02
CA PRO A 504 44.88 -16.50 14.55
C PRO A 504 43.65 -17.06 13.81
N PRO A 505 42.51 -16.33 13.79
CA PRO A 505 41.32 -16.74 13.05
C PRO A 505 41.64 -16.99 11.57
N GLY A 506 41.04 -18.04 11.00
CA GLY A 506 41.25 -18.40 9.60
C GLY A 506 40.81 -17.30 8.61
N PRO A 507 41.35 -17.30 7.38
CA PRO A 507 41.01 -16.32 6.37
C PRO A 507 39.51 -16.33 6.04
N LYS A 508 38.96 -15.13 5.84
CA LYS A 508 37.56 -14.90 5.44
C LYS A 508 37.29 -15.62 4.12
N GLY A 509 36.21 -16.39 4.05
CA GLY A 509 35.84 -17.16 2.86
C GLY A 509 35.64 -16.32 1.61
N ASP A 510 35.86 -16.93 0.45
CA ASP A 510 35.86 -16.30 -0.87
C ASP A 510 34.53 -15.62 -1.23
N ARG A 511 34.64 -14.56 -2.06
CA ARG A 511 33.53 -13.76 -2.58
C ARG A 511 32.54 -14.65 -3.33
N GLY A 512 31.26 -14.61 -2.94
CA GLY A 512 30.21 -15.29 -3.71
C GLY A 512 30.11 -14.77 -5.14
N ALA A 513 29.80 -15.66 -6.09
CA ALA A 513 29.75 -15.33 -7.51
C ALA A 513 28.83 -14.13 -7.82
N VAL A 514 29.33 -13.20 -8.64
CA VAL A 514 28.61 -12.02 -9.14
C VAL A 514 27.40 -12.50 -9.95
N GLY A 515 26.23 -11.89 -9.72
CA GLY A 515 25.04 -12.16 -10.53
C GLY A 515 25.26 -11.79 -12.00
N SER A 516 24.53 -12.43 -12.92
CA SER A 516 24.62 -12.15 -14.36
C SER A 516 24.48 -10.64 -14.63
N PRO A 517 25.37 -10.00 -15.41
CA PRO A 517 25.26 -8.59 -15.74
C PRO A 517 23.91 -8.26 -16.38
N GLY A 518 23.26 -7.18 -15.95
CA GLY A 518 22.03 -6.69 -16.57
C GLY A 518 22.25 -6.16 -17.98
N GLN A 519 21.16 -5.87 -18.71
CA GLN A 519 21.29 -5.21 -20.01
C GLN A 519 21.87 -3.80 -19.82
N SER A 520 22.97 -3.50 -20.50
CA SER A 520 23.59 -2.17 -20.50
C SER A 520 22.61 -1.13 -21.07
N GLY A 521 22.53 0.01 -20.40
CA GLY A 521 21.73 1.18 -20.75
C GLY A 521 22.58 2.43 -20.97
N LYS A 522 21.90 3.55 -21.24
CA LYS A 522 22.52 4.88 -21.31
C LYS A 522 22.16 5.66 -20.06
N THR A 523 23.13 6.30 -19.43
CA THR A 523 22.82 7.25 -18.35
C THR A 523 22.22 8.49 -18.98
N GLY A 524 21.10 8.96 -18.42
CA GLY A 524 20.53 10.24 -18.80
C GLY A 524 20.11 11.03 -17.57
N ALA A 525 20.36 12.32 -17.59
CA ALA A 525 19.89 13.24 -16.57
C ALA A 525 19.01 14.31 -17.19
N ASN A 526 18.34 15.09 -16.36
CA ASN A 526 17.67 16.27 -16.86
C ASN A 526 18.71 17.40 -17.01
N GLY A 527 18.55 18.22 -18.05
CA GLY A 527 19.38 19.38 -18.34
C GLY A 527 20.69 19.11 -19.08
N ASP A 528 20.82 19.83 -20.18
CA ASP A 528 22.07 20.37 -20.70
C ASP A 528 22.69 21.27 -19.63
N TYR A 529 24.01 21.40 -19.61
CA TYR A 529 24.77 22.16 -18.60
C TYR A 529 24.26 23.62 -18.39
N HIS A 530 23.62 24.23 -19.38
CA HIS A 530 23.05 25.59 -19.28
C HIS A 530 21.55 25.67 -18.96
N HIS A 531 20.85 24.54 -18.81
CA HIS A 531 19.40 24.54 -18.58
C HIS A 531 19.00 24.53 -17.10
N GLU A 532 18.21 25.55 -16.71
CA GLU A 532 17.67 25.72 -15.36
C GLU A 532 16.34 24.97 -15.18
N GLY A 533 16.31 23.87 -14.41
CA GLY A 533 15.09 23.17 -13.97
C GLY A 533 14.84 21.78 -14.57
N GLY A 534 13.86 21.04 -14.01
CA GLY A 534 13.44 19.67 -14.42
C GLY A 534 13.77 18.58 -13.36
N GLY A 535 13.94 17.31 -13.76
CA GLY A 535 14.32 16.22 -12.84
C GLY A 535 15.69 16.40 -12.17
N VAL A 536 15.90 15.84 -10.98
CA VAL A 536 17.14 16.02 -10.18
C VAL A 536 18.09 14.82 -10.28
N ASN A 537 17.56 13.64 -10.60
CA ASN A 537 18.28 12.37 -10.52
C ASN A 537 18.84 11.92 -11.89
N TYR A 538 19.96 11.21 -11.86
CA TYR A 538 20.44 10.42 -13.01
C TYR A 538 19.56 9.17 -13.21
N LEU A 539 19.25 8.85 -14.46
CA LEU A 539 18.40 7.74 -14.87
C LEU A 539 19.20 6.76 -15.71
N CYS A 540 19.09 5.47 -15.43
CA CYS A 540 19.58 4.45 -16.34
C CYS A 540 18.49 4.09 -17.37
N LEU A 541 18.67 4.55 -18.61
CA LEU A 541 17.71 4.38 -19.69
C LEU A 541 18.01 3.13 -20.51
N PRO A 542 16.98 2.36 -20.94
CA PRO A 542 17.19 1.21 -21.81
C PRO A 542 17.70 1.65 -23.20
N ARG A 543 18.51 0.81 -23.85
CA ARG A 543 18.99 1.07 -25.23
C ARG A 543 17.85 1.18 -26.25
N SER A 544 16.73 0.51 -25.99
CA SER A 544 15.56 0.48 -26.88
C SER A 544 14.32 1.07 -26.16
N PRO A 545 14.13 2.40 -26.19
CA PRO A 545 12.96 3.03 -25.60
C PRO A 545 11.68 2.62 -26.35
N LYS A 546 10.59 2.43 -25.60
CA LYS A 546 9.25 2.18 -26.16
C LYS A 546 8.38 3.42 -26.00
N TYR A 547 7.95 3.99 -27.12
CA TYR A 547 7.05 5.15 -27.16
C TYR A 547 5.61 4.67 -27.43
N ASP A 548 4.63 5.26 -26.73
CA ASP A 548 3.19 4.95 -26.93
C ASP A 548 2.53 6.02 -27.82
N LYS A 549 2.23 7.20 -27.25
CA LYS A 549 1.75 8.37 -28.00
C LYS A 549 2.74 9.51 -27.90
N TYR A 550 3.31 9.91 -29.02
CA TYR A 550 4.28 11.00 -29.10
C TYR A 550 3.96 11.94 -30.25
N ARG A 551 4.47 13.16 -30.17
CA ARG A 551 4.53 14.11 -31.28
C ARG A 551 6.00 14.38 -31.57
N ASN A 552 6.38 14.37 -32.83
CA ASN A 552 7.74 14.70 -33.24
C ASN A 552 8.03 16.20 -32.98
N GLY A 553 9.30 16.51 -32.71
CA GLY A 553 9.80 17.87 -32.48
C GLY A 553 10.15 18.18 -31.02
N HIS A 554 10.87 19.28 -30.80
CA HIS A 554 11.22 19.79 -29.47
C HIS A 554 10.09 20.68 -28.95
N GLN A 555 9.23 20.14 -28.08
CA GLN A 555 8.21 20.95 -27.41
C GLN A 555 8.79 21.62 -26.14
N SER A 556 8.13 22.68 -25.65
CA SER A 556 8.48 23.37 -24.39
C SER A 556 8.11 22.54 -23.15
N LEU A 557 8.68 21.34 -23.05
CA LEU A 557 8.44 20.34 -22.01
C LEU A 557 9.77 19.96 -21.33
N GLY A 558 9.70 19.16 -20.26
CA GLY A 558 10.90 18.61 -19.61
C GLY A 558 11.71 17.74 -20.56
N ARG A 559 13.05 17.83 -20.46
CA ARG A 559 14.02 17.18 -21.36
C ARG A 559 14.91 16.21 -20.58
N VAL A 560 15.44 15.20 -21.26
CA VAL A 560 16.44 14.26 -20.72
C VAL A 560 17.59 14.21 -21.72
N TYR A 561 18.81 14.40 -21.23
CA TYR A 561 20.06 14.45 -21.98
C TYR A 561 20.94 13.27 -21.61
N GLY A 562 21.92 12.94 -22.46
CA GLY A 562 23.00 12.03 -22.10
C GLY A 562 23.81 12.56 -20.92
N THR A 563 24.65 11.70 -20.34
CA THR A 563 25.54 12.10 -19.24
C THR A 563 26.98 11.90 -19.67
N GLU A 564 27.83 12.90 -19.51
CA GLU A 564 29.23 12.91 -19.95
C GLU A 564 30.16 13.08 -18.75
N TYR A 565 31.34 12.46 -18.80
CA TYR A 565 32.37 12.65 -17.78
C TYR A 565 33.19 13.90 -18.08
N GLU A 566 33.36 14.74 -17.05
CA GLU A 566 34.21 15.92 -17.05
C GLU A 566 35.36 15.69 -16.10
N VAL A 567 36.43 15.09 -16.62
CA VAL A 567 37.57 14.60 -15.84
C VAL A 567 38.91 15.09 -16.39
N SER A 568 38.89 16.11 -17.24
CA SER A 568 40.07 16.78 -17.81
C SER A 568 41.05 17.29 -16.74
N ASN A 569 40.53 17.89 -15.67
CA ASN A 569 41.36 18.41 -14.57
C ASN A 569 41.91 17.31 -13.66
N PHE A 570 41.07 16.32 -13.33
CA PHE A 570 41.45 15.16 -12.52
C PHE A 570 40.67 13.95 -13.00
N ASN A 571 41.38 12.96 -13.53
CA ASN A 571 40.81 11.68 -13.94
C ASN A 571 41.17 10.57 -12.95
N PRO A 572 40.24 10.19 -12.06
CA PRO A 572 40.48 9.12 -11.10
C PRO A 572 40.42 7.71 -11.69
N PHE A 573 40.09 7.57 -12.98
CA PHE A 573 39.81 6.30 -13.63
C PHE A 573 40.98 5.82 -14.48
N LYS A 574 41.07 4.49 -14.69
CA LYS A 574 42.13 3.88 -15.51
C LYS A 574 42.05 4.24 -17.00
N LYS A 575 40.87 4.66 -17.47
CA LYS A 575 40.61 5.01 -18.88
C LYS A 575 40.54 6.53 -19.03
N SER A 576 40.93 7.03 -20.19
CA SER A 576 40.64 8.42 -20.56
C SER A 576 39.15 8.54 -20.85
N LEU A 577 38.40 9.14 -19.92
CA LEU A 577 36.93 9.22 -20.00
C LEU A 577 36.42 10.63 -20.27
N ASP A 578 37.28 11.64 -20.30
CA ASP A 578 36.88 13.02 -20.53
C ASP A 578 36.08 13.16 -21.84
N ASN A 579 34.99 13.93 -21.79
CA ASN A 579 33.99 14.10 -22.86
C ASN A 579 33.32 12.82 -23.35
N HIS A 580 33.48 11.68 -22.66
CA HIS A 580 32.79 10.45 -23.03
C HIS A 580 31.46 10.30 -22.29
N ASP A 581 30.45 9.79 -23.00
CA ASP A 581 29.19 9.38 -22.39
C ASP A 581 29.36 8.25 -21.36
N ALA A 582 28.77 8.46 -20.18
CA ALA A 582 28.65 7.48 -19.11
C ALA A 582 27.60 6.41 -19.46
N PRO A 583 27.99 5.12 -19.57
CA PRO A 583 27.05 4.01 -19.65
C PRO A 583 26.47 3.70 -18.27
N CYS A 584 25.39 2.92 -18.25
CA CYS A 584 24.83 2.38 -17.01
C CYS A 584 24.39 0.93 -17.18
N VAL A 585 24.09 0.26 -16.07
CA VAL A 585 23.50 -1.08 -16.07
C VAL A 585 22.51 -1.22 -14.92
N VAL A 586 21.42 -1.95 -15.14
CA VAL A 586 20.46 -2.30 -14.08
C VAL A 586 20.69 -3.74 -13.67
N CYS A 587 21.25 -3.95 -12.47
CA CYS A 587 21.57 -5.27 -11.96
C CYS A 587 20.43 -5.84 -11.11
N TYR A 588 20.18 -7.15 -11.24
CA TYR A 588 19.33 -7.89 -10.31
C TYR A 588 20.15 -8.37 -9.11
N VAL A 589 19.72 -8.01 -7.90
CA VAL A 589 20.34 -8.46 -6.65
C VAL A 589 19.34 -9.39 -5.93
N LYS A 590 19.77 -10.61 -5.60
CA LYS A 590 19.03 -11.58 -4.74
C LYS A 590 18.70 -10.92 -3.37
N PRO A 591 17.76 -11.42 -2.53
CA PRO A 591 16.93 -10.59 -1.63
C PRO A 591 17.71 -9.99 -0.44
N ARG A 592 18.59 -9.05 -0.76
CA ARG A 592 19.24 -8.10 0.14
C ARG A 592 18.32 -6.87 0.15
N GLY A 593 17.64 -6.68 1.27
CA GLY A 593 16.53 -5.74 1.41
C GLY A 593 16.93 -4.28 1.56
N SER A 594 18.22 -3.95 1.53
CA SER A 594 18.72 -2.58 1.69
C SER A 594 19.97 -2.32 0.87
N MET A 595 20.02 -1.14 0.24
CA MET A 595 21.19 -0.59 -0.47
C MET A 595 21.57 0.74 0.19
N LEU A 596 22.87 0.99 0.31
CA LEU A 596 23.45 2.19 0.92
C LEU A 596 24.66 2.65 0.10
N MET A 597 24.67 3.91 -0.35
CA MET A 597 25.90 4.56 -0.80
C MET A 597 26.56 5.22 0.42
N VAL A 598 27.82 4.92 0.65
CA VAL A 598 28.65 5.49 1.71
C VAL A 598 29.63 6.48 1.06
N PRO A 599 29.39 7.79 1.16
CA PRO A 599 30.31 8.79 0.61
C PRO A 599 31.58 8.92 1.46
N ALA A 600 32.64 9.42 0.84
CA ALA A 600 33.97 9.62 1.41
C ALA A 600 34.64 8.36 1.99
N ARG A 601 34.24 7.18 1.52
CA ARG A 601 34.81 5.88 1.88
C ARG A 601 34.82 4.98 0.66
N ASN A 602 35.80 4.09 0.57
CA ASN A 602 35.86 3.05 -0.46
C ASN A 602 35.53 1.65 0.09
N ASP A 603 34.98 1.58 1.31
CA ASP A 603 34.66 0.34 2.01
C ASP A 603 33.28 0.40 2.67
N CYS A 604 32.70 -0.78 2.89
CA CYS A 604 31.38 -0.91 3.51
C CYS A 604 31.46 -1.08 5.04
N PRO A 605 30.47 -0.56 5.79
CA PRO A 605 30.36 -0.80 7.23
C PRO A 605 30.27 -2.29 7.56
N SER A 606 30.73 -2.67 8.76
CA SER A 606 30.67 -4.06 9.20
C SER A 606 29.26 -4.66 9.09
N GLY A 607 29.19 -5.87 8.52
CA GLY A 607 27.93 -6.58 8.27
C GLY A 607 27.15 -6.12 7.04
N TRP A 608 27.76 -5.32 6.16
CA TRP A 608 27.28 -5.03 4.81
C TRP A 608 28.17 -5.70 3.77
N THR A 609 27.60 -6.03 2.62
CA THR A 609 28.35 -6.55 1.47
C THR A 609 28.63 -5.41 0.51
N GLU A 610 29.89 -5.26 0.10
CA GLU A 610 30.28 -4.32 -0.95
C GLU A 610 29.89 -4.84 -2.32
N GLU A 611 29.17 -4.01 -3.09
CA GLU A 611 28.89 -4.26 -4.49
C GLU A 611 30.01 -3.68 -5.36
N TYR A 612 30.27 -2.38 -5.21
CA TYR A 612 31.36 -1.67 -5.87
C TYR A 612 31.79 -0.41 -5.09
N HIS A 613 32.94 0.16 -5.43
CA HIS A 613 33.42 1.44 -4.90
C HIS A 613 34.14 2.24 -5.99
N GLY A 614 34.26 3.54 -5.78
CA GLY A 614 34.96 4.44 -6.68
C GLY A 614 34.90 5.87 -6.19
N TYR A 615 34.46 6.79 -7.05
CA TYR A 615 34.51 8.23 -6.79
C TYR A 615 33.12 8.84 -6.77
N LEU A 616 32.91 9.75 -5.82
CA LEU A 616 31.70 10.52 -5.71
C LEU A 616 31.73 11.60 -6.80
N MET A 617 30.70 11.63 -7.63
CA MET A 617 30.60 12.57 -8.75
C MET A 617 29.24 13.27 -8.77
N THR A 618 29.22 14.52 -9.23
CA THR A 618 28.00 15.32 -9.42
C THR A 618 28.24 16.42 -10.46
N ALA A 619 27.26 17.28 -10.71
CA ALA A 619 27.43 18.41 -11.61
C ALA A 619 28.28 19.53 -11.00
N TYR A 620 28.81 20.41 -11.87
CA TYR A 620 29.59 21.56 -11.46
C TYR A 620 28.82 22.48 -10.52
N TYR A 621 29.48 22.93 -9.45
CA TYR A 621 28.87 23.74 -8.39
C TYR A 621 28.32 25.09 -8.87
N GLY A 622 28.81 25.61 -10.00
CA GLY A 622 28.35 26.88 -10.58
C GLY A 622 27.05 26.77 -11.38
N TYR A 623 26.54 25.56 -11.64
CA TYR A 623 25.29 25.39 -12.36
C TYR A 623 24.09 25.66 -11.46
N LYS A 624 23.13 26.42 -11.98
CA LYS A 624 21.93 26.86 -11.23
C LYS A 624 20.95 25.72 -10.92
N SER A 625 21.07 24.58 -11.60
CA SER A 625 20.25 23.39 -11.37
C SER A 625 20.96 22.39 -10.45
N GLN A 626 20.31 22.00 -9.35
CA GLN A 626 20.81 20.97 -8.46
C GLN A 626 20.78 19.58 -9.14
N ARG A 627 21.82 18.77 -8.88
CA ARG A 627 21.94 17.37 -9.30
C ARG A 627 22.24 16.48 -8.10
N ASP A 628 21.91 15.20 -8.22
CA ASP A 628 22.20 14.21 -7.19
C ASP A 628 23.71 13.90 -7.12
N PHE A 629 24.17 13.39 -5.98
CA PHE A 629 25.52 12.83 -5.86
C PHE A 629 25.46 11.34 -6.19
N ILE A 630 26.28 10.89 -7.14
CA ILE A 630 26.34 9.46 -7.51
C ILE A 630 27.71 8.87 -7.23
N CYS A 631 27.73 7.57 -6.95
CA CYS A 631 28.96 6.81 -6.85
C CYS A 631 29.28 6.18 -8.20
N VAL A 632 30.36 6.62 -8.84
CA VAL A 632 30.88 6.08 -10.09
C VAL A 632 31.96 5.06 -9.76
N ASP A 633 31.84 3.86 -10.33
CA ASP A 633 32.77 2.74 -10.12
C ASP A 633 34.20 3.13 -10.53
N LYS A 634 35.21 2.70 -9.76
CA LYS A 634 36.63 2.92 -10.12
C LYS A 634 37.01 2.34 -11.48
N ASP A 635 36.32 1.29 -11.93
CA ASP A 635 36.52 0.65 -13.21
C ASP A 635 35.50 1.18 -14.25
N ALA A 636 35.19 2.49 -14.16
CA ALA A 636 34.25 3.18 -15.05
C ALA A 636 34.51 2.91 -16.54
N GLU A 637 33.41 2.80 -17.29
CA GLU A 637 33.40 2.60 -18.73
C GLU A 637 32.87 3.83 -19.46
N ALA A 638 33.14 3.90 -20.76
CA ALA A 638 32.60 4.88 -21.69
C ALA A 638 31.77 4.17 -22.77
N ARG A 639 30.76 4.87 -23.32
CA ARG A 639 30.12 4.42 -24.56
C ARG A 639 31.16 4.43 -25.70
N PRO A 640 31.24 3.39 -26.54
CA PRO A 640 32.12 3.42 -27.70
C PRO A 640 31.75 4.58 -28.64
N ASN A 641 32.76 5.29 -29.16
CA ASN A 641 32.62 6.41 -30.10
C ASN A 641 31.77 7.57 -29.58
N SER A 642 31.94 7.93 -28.30
CA SER A 642 31.21 9.05 -27.67
C SER A 642 32.13 10.15 -27.15
N SER A 643 33.34 10.32 -27.68
CA SER A 643 34.33 11.29 -27.19
C SER A 643 34.04 12.74 -27.63
N THR A 644 32.81 13.02 -28.05
CA THR A 644 32.39 14.33 -28.55
C THR A 644 31.66 15.04 -27.41
N ASP A 645 32.18 16.19 -27.01
CA ASP A 645 31.51 17.05 -26.04
C ASP A 645 30.15 17.52 -26.59
N SER A 646 29.09 16.91 -26.10
CA SER A 646 27.70 17.20 -26.47
C SER A 646 27.00 18.06 -25.43
N ASN A 647 27.72 18.50 -24.39
CA ASN A 647 27.26 19.41 -23.35
C ASN A 647 25.94 18.96 -22.68
N GLY A 648 25.81 17.66 -22.45
CA GLY A 648 24.65 17.05 -21.79
C GLY A 648 24.62 17.31 -20.29
N ALA A 649 24.33 16.27 -19.52
CA ALA A 649 24.50 16.30 -18.08
C ALA A 649 25.95 15.95 -17.73
N LEU A 650 26.65 16.84 -17.04
CA LEU A 650 28.09 16.67 -16.80
C LEU A 650 28.38 16.06 -15.42
N LEU A 651 29.38 15.19 -15.35
CA LEU A 651 29.87 14.54 -14.13
C LEU A 651 31.28 15.00 -13.80
N TYR A 652 31.41 15.77 -12.74
CA TYR A 652 32.66 16.22 -12.14
C TYR A 652 32.96 15.42 -10.87
N ALA A 653 34.25 15.21 -10.58
CA ALA A 653 34.68 14.68 -9.30
C ALA A 653 34.30 15.66 -8.15
N VAL A 654 33.90 15.11 -7.01
CA VAL A 654 33.46 15.90 -5.86
C VAL A 654 34.63 16.10 -4.91
N GLU A 655 35.03 17.34 -4.72
CA GLU A 655 36.05 17.71 -3.74
C GLU A 655 35.43 18.03 -2.37
N GLY A 656 36.11 17.64 -1.30
CA GLY A 656 35.82 18.14 0.04
C GLY A 656 36.29 19.58 0.17
N VAL A 657 35.44 20.49 0.68
CA VAL A 657 35.83 21.87 0.98
C VAL A 657 35.67 22.10 2.48
N CYS A 658 36.75 22.52 3.15
CA CYS A 658 36.70 22.77 4.59
C CYS A 658 35.91 24.04 4.93
N GLY A 659 35.28 24.05 6.09
CA GLY A 659 34.45 25.15 6.60
C GLY A 659 33.50 24.61 7.66
N SER A 660 32.21 24.45 7.31
CA SER A 660 31.29 23.63 8.12
C SER A 660 31.62 22.13 8.03
N LEU A 661 32.33 21.69 7.00
CA LEU A 661 32.98 20.39 6.96
C LEU A 661 34.32 20.48 7.73
N PRO A 662 34.52 19.69 8.80
CA PRO A 662 35.73 19.78 9.61
C PRO A 662 36.97 19.38 8.80
N CYS A 663 37.97 20.25 8.82
CA CYS A 663 39.30 19.96 8.31
C CYS A 663 39.95 18.94 9.27
N HIS A 664 40.10 17.71 8.80
CA HIS A 664 40.42 16.45 9.50
C HIS A 664 39.18 15.73 10.08
N PRO A 665 38.88 14.50 9.60
CA PRO A 665 39.66 13.70 8.65
C PRO A 665 39.57 14.18 7.18
N TYR A 666 38.71 15.14 6.86
CA TYR A 666 38.60 15.69 5.50
C TYR A 666 39.72 16.69 5.20
N VAL A 667 40.24 16.66 3.97
CA VAL A 667 41.26 17.60 3.52
C VAL A 667 40.66 18.42 2.39
N SER A 668 40.71 19.75 2.53
CA SER A 668 40.16 20.66 1.51
C SER A 668 40.85 20.44 0.16
N GLY A 669 40.06 20.37 -0.92
CA GLY A 669 40.53 20.14 -2.28
C GLY A 669 40.86 18.67 -2.60
N ARG A 670 40.52 17.70 -1.74
CA ARG A 670 40.65 16.27 -2.08
C ARG A 670 39.34 15.70 -2.60
N GLU A 671 39.40 14.92 -3.66
CA GLU A 671 38.27 14.20 -4.24
C GLU A 671 37.79 13.08 -3.30
N LEU A 672 36.47 13.02 -3.13
CA LEU A 672 35.82 12.09 -2.23
C LEU A 672 35.53 10.78 -2.94
N THR A 673 35.91 9.67 -2.30
CA THR A 673 35.55 8.32 -2.73
C THR A 673 34.13 7.95 -2.33
N CYS A 674 33.63 6.81 -2.79
CA CYS A 674 32.35 6.28 -2.38
C CYS A 674 32.33 4.75 -2.48
N ALA A 675 31.45 4.10 -1.71
CA ALA A 675 31.18 2.68 -1.78
C ALA A 675 29.68 2.41 -1.81
N VAL A 676 29.22 1.48 -2.65
CA VAL A 676 27.83 1.02 -2.70
C VAL A 676 27.74 -0.35 -2.05
N CYS A 677 26.92 -0.42 -1.02
CA CYS A 677 26.80 -1.55 -0.12
C CYS A 677 25.38 -2.09 -0.11
N THR A 678 25.21 -3.41 0.04
CA THR A 678 23.91 -4.05 0.21
C THR A 678 23.87 -4.95 1.44
N LYS A 679 22.65 -5.23 1.93
CA LYS A 679 22.41 -6.10 3.08
C LYS A 679 21.18 -6.97 2.91
#